data_AF-H2UX16-F1
#
_entry.id   AF-H2UX16-F1
#
_cell.length_a   1.000
_cell.length_b   1.000
_cell.length_c   1.000
_cell.angle_alpha   90.00
_cell.angle_beta   90.00
_cell.angle_gamma   90.00
#
_symmetry.space_group_name_H-M   'P 1'
#
loop_
_entity.id
_entity.type
_entity.pdbx_description
1 polymer ?
#
loop_
_entity_poly.entity_id
_entity_poly.type
_entity_poly.pdbx_seq_one_letter_code
_entity_poly.pdbx_strand_id
1 'polypeptide(L)'
;MGYYLSSSHLLIGLPQISINMPVHLLSDGAGPPRQVPSHLSRIPITLINTSVDCTDRTVQGRVVHKGPLVPTAADSFILKAVVTEESEQIVGSINVILQGTLAQDFSQSVHQGDVVAASGFTVGKSPTRLRDKLHPFNLQLSGDHACVFVSREVPPHPPHPRSLAVVRRASAASTEVSRVTKVPKYMYVRLKDLKPGTVVNVYGVVVFFKQPFRTRGTDFCSSLKITDQSNQSVFCTIFCEKLEDHPKIFQIGDIIRLHRVKTQFFNDSIMLVNTFGFSVVTFDGGEGGPVEPRTSCQKFHFDETDGSTVEELRAWAAGQVKMPPSPLMRLSAVQPTNYFDLTCQLLAKASIDSTCTLLRVWDGSRCAHTLLKVNISPDIIEGPPSFSARKEELIANILVYDNHVEFTRQLKPGDFLRLYNLRAIPGSQKVPGLPSSQPAELHHLSFHLHGGTAYGRGLRILPENSSDVQELKRVLDLFEDDELNNSYLMDTWSTTPESSAGAEAAGGLELLDDRHPEQLSEVRRAGPGGVHHVRVQLRSYEPQKLHQLLKLYCSKCSSMQDVPDEELVENLFSQASRSPVPCDPPPWALSGMARLPPGPLKRTLSIHMSKQLVSEGKTTQLIFIMGSSLEEAIQLTSGYQNVVPVMSSGGHMTLLDLSAPFLFRGRKRFYGCRNCSDVVIKEPWGNGVELINEKTIAEAFGIQLMQFVFLMKFKLQDATDSLDVFLFRDAELFFGVTAEDAAANQEAQSRVCRMVESICPPEDSTGERPWLHLCLVSYSREDDFGQNQTCYQICHSAIASSSPDLQAPFHPPF
;
A
#
# COMPACT_ATOMS: atom_id res chain seq x y z
N MET A 1 39.75 62.83 16.50
CA MET A 1 40.11 63.07 15.08
C MET A 1 39.71 61.85 14.29
N GLY A 2 38.94 61.89 13.20
CA GLY A 2 38.14 62.97 12.60
C GLY A 2 36.76 62.40 12.19
N TYR A 3 35.69 63.20 12.16
CA TYR A 3 35.24 64.00 11.00
C TYR A 3 34.92 63.12 9.76
N TYR A 4 33.65 62.82 9.42
CA TYR A 4 32.54 63.67 8.87
C TYR A 4 32.57 63.85 7.35
N LEU A 5 31.39 63.66 6.73
CA LEU A 5 30.92 64.23 5.43
C LEU A 5 31.64 63.73 4.15
N SER A 6 31.05 63.80 2.94
CA SER A 6 29.65 63.86 2.47
C SER A 6 29.66 63.83 0.93
N SER A 7 28.54 63.41 0.30
CA SER A 7 28.18 63.77 -1.10
C SER A 7 29.06 63.19 -2.23
N SER A 8 28.60 63.00 -3.47
CA SER A 8 27.25 63.10 -4.07
C SER A 8 27.19 62.43 -5.45
N HIS A 9 25.98 61.97 -5.83
CA HIS A 9 25.42 61.81 -7.19
C HIS A 9 26.34 61.56 -8.41
N LEU A 10 26.16 60.41 -9.08
CA LEU A 10 25.43 60.36 -10.36
C LEU A 10 25.05 58.91 -10.70
N LEU A 11 23.76 58.61 -10.84
CA LEU A 11 23.27 57.37 -11.44
C LEU A 11 22.25 57.73 -12.51
N ILE A 12 22.70 57.70 -13.76
CA ILE A 12 21.88 57.97 -14.94
C ILE A 12 20.94 56.79 -15.16
N GLY A 13 19.67 57.08 -15.45
CA GLY A 13 18.63 56.07 -15.51
C GLY A 13 18.81 55.06 -16.65
N LEU A 14 18.51 53.80 -16.34
CA LEU A 14 18.11 52.78 -17.31
C LEU A 14 16.60 52.55 -17.18
N PRO A 15 15.87 52.27 -18.27
CA PRO A 15 14.41 52.28 -18.27
C PRO A 15 13.85 51.14 -17.40
N GLN A 16 12.79 51.45 -16.63
CA GLN A 16 11.95 50.43 -16.03
C GLN A 16 11.29 49.61 -17.16
N ILE A 17 11.78 48.40 -17.38
CA ILE A 17 11.05 47.39 -18.15
C ILE A 17 9.86 46.97 -17.27
N SER A 18 8.72 47.60 -17.50
CA SER A 18 7.45 47.16 -16.93
C SER A 18 7.13 45.76 -17.46
N ILE A 19 7.33 44.74 -16.62
CA ILE A 19 6.85 43.39 -16.89
C ILE A 19 5.33 43.46 -16.91
N ASN A 20 4.75 43.48 -18.11
CA ASN A 20 3.32 43.60 -18.30
C ASN A 20 2.68 42.25 -17.98
N MET A 21 2.27 42.03 -16.72
CA MET A 21 1.63 40.78 -16.30
C MET A 21 0.28 40.60 -17.02
N PRO A 22 0.10 39.59 -17.89
CA PRO A 22 -1.11 39.43 -18.71
C PRO A 22 -2.29 38.85 -17.91
N VAL A 23 -2.07 38.38 -16.67
CA VAL A 23 -3.11 38.01 -15.71
C VAL A 23 -3.21 39.07 -14.62
N HIS A 24 -4.39 39.64 -14.44
CA HIS A 24 -4.68 40.71 -13.49
C HIS A 24 -5.62 40.24 -12.37
N LEU A 25 -5.11 40.15 -11.15
CA LEU A 25 -5.93 39.90 -9.96
C LEU A 25 -6.71 41.16 -9.57
N LEU A 26 -8.03 41.04 -9.47
CA LEU A 26 -8.93 42.07 -8.99
C LEU A 26 -9.09 41.88 -7.47
N SER A 27 -8.38 42.67 -6.68
CA SER A 27 -8.37 42.59 -5.21
C SER A 27 -8.89 43.88 -4.59
N ASP A 28 -9.75 43.74 -3.57
CA ASP A 28 -10.50 44.85 -2.95
C ASP A 28 -9.69 45.50 -1.80
N GLY A 29 -8.43 45.83 -2.06
CA GLY A 29 -7.45 46.26 -1.05
C GLY A 29 -6.71 47.54 -1.41
N ALA A 30 -6.99 48.61 -0.66
CA ALA A 30 -6.18 49.84 -0.41
C ALA A 30 -5.48 50.57 -1.59
N GLY A 31 -5.79 50.24 -2.85
CA GLY A 31 -5.40 50.98 -4.05
C GLY A 31 -6.62 51.32 -4.92
N PRO A 32 -6.47 52.14 -5.97
CA PRO A 32 -7.56 52.36 -6.92
C PRO A 32 -7.99 51.02 -7.52
N PRO A 33 -9.30 50.68 -7.52
CA PRO A 33 -9.75 49.36 -7.91
C PRO A 33 -9.40 49.12 -9.37
N ARG A 34 -8.54 48.13 -9.62
CA ARG A 34 -8.40 47.55 -10.95
C ARG A 34 -9.74 46.89 -11.27
N GLN A 35 -10.55 47.54 -12.09
CA GLN A 35 -11.72 46.98 -12.72
C GLN A 35 -11.36 46.55 -14.15
N VAL A 36 -12.18 45.71 -14.77
CA VAL A 36 -12.06 45.45 -16.21
C VAL A 36 -12.17 46.81 -16.95
N PRO A 37 -11.25 47.15 -17.87
CA PRO A 37 -11.24 48.44 -18.54
C PRO A 37 -12.60 48.81 -19.14
N SER A 38 -13.06 50.04 -18.89
CA SER A 38 -14.42 50.49 -19.22
C SER A 38 -14.76 50.56 -20.72
N HIS A 39 -13.76 50.39 -21.61
CA HIS A 39 -13.97 50.25 -23.05
C HIS A 39 -14.35 48.81 -23.47
N LEU A 40 -14.10 47.81 -22.61
CA LEU A 40 -14.37 46.40 -22.93
C LEU A 40 -15.82 46.01 -22.57
N SER A 41 -16.56 45.52 -23.56
CA SER A 41 -17.97 45.11 -23.39
C SER A 41 -18.10 43.59 -23.21
N ARG A 42 -18.94 43.13 -22.27
CA ARG A 42 -19.16 41.69 -22.07
C ARG A 42 -19.99 41.07 -23.20
N ILE A 43 -19.52 39.97 -23.78
CA ILE A 43 -20.28 39.13 -24.72
C ILE A 43 -20.67 37.79 -24.06
N PRO A 44 -21.96 37.41 -24.07
CA PRO A 44 -22.40 36.09 -23.61
C PRO A 44 -21.80 34.96 -24.44
N ILE A 45 -21.53 33.82 -23.82
CA ILE A 45 -20.92 32.65 -24.47
C ILE A 45 -21.78 32.15 -25.63
N THR A 46 -23.10 32.25 -25.53
CA THR A 46 -24.07 31.82 -26.56
C THR A 46 -24.02 32.62 -27.86
N LEU A 47 -23.43 33.82 -27.86
CA LEU A 47 -23.36 34.70 -29.04
C LEU A 47 -22.01 34.61 -29.77
N ILE A 48 -21.06 33.82 -29.26
CA ILE A 48 -19.71 33.71 -29.80
C ILE A 48 -19.73 32.92 -31.11
N ASN A 49 -19.21 33.51 -32.18
CA ASN A 49 -19.03 32.85 -33.47
C ASN A 49 -17.97 33.59 -34.32
N THR A 50 -17.55 32.99 -35.43
CA THR A 50 -16.49 33.53 -36.31
C THR A 50 -16.87 34.74 -37.17
N SER A 51 -18.09 35.29 -37.03
CA SER A 51 -18.56 36.47 -37.78
C SER A 51 -18.81 37.71 -36.90
N VAL A 52 -18.57 37.61 -35.59
CA VAL A 52 -18.69 38.73 -34.65
C VAL A 52 -17.32 39.31 -34.37
N ASP A 53 -17.16 40.62 -34.55
CA ASP A 53 -15.97 41.35 -34.10
C ASP A 53 -15.90 41.35 -32.56
N CYS A 54 -14.80 40.79 -32.05
CA CYS A 54 -14.55 40.56 -30.63
C CYS A 54 -13.38 41.40 -30.07
N THR A 55 -12.83 42.33 -30.85
CA THR A 55 -11.66 43.15 -30.49
C THR A 55 -11.79 43.84 -29.14
N ASP A 56 -12.88 44.59 -28.91
CA ASP A 56 -13.17 45.28 -27.64
C ASP A 56 -14.18 44.51 -26.75
N ARG A 57 -14.11 43.17 -26.72
CA ARG A 57 -15.04 42.33 -25.97
C ARG A 57 -14.38 41.46 -24.89
N THR A 58 -15.15 41.16 -23.85
CA THR A 58 -14.77 40.24 -22.77
C THR A 58 -15.74 39.06 -22.67
N VAL A 59 -15.21 37.87 -22.42
CA VAL A 59 -16.01 36.70 -22.04
C VAL A 59 -15.76 36.41 -20.57
N GLN A 60 -16.82 36.44 -19.76
CA GLN A 60 -16.75 36.24 -18.31
C GLN A 60 -17.45 34.93 -17.91
N GLY A 61 -16.81 34.15 -17.03
CA GLY A 61 -17.42 32.97 -16.42
C GLY A 61 -16.54 32.32 -15.37
N ARG A 62 -17.05 31.26 -14.74
CA ARG A 62 -16.35 30.47 -13.72
C ARG A 62 -15.45 29.42 -14.38
N VAL A 63 -14.22 29.26 -13.90
CA VAL A 63 -13.29 28.23 -14.40
C VAL A 63 -13.71 26.86 -13.85
N VAL A 64 -14.39 26.06 -14.65
CA VAL A 64 -14.89 24.72 -14.25
C VAL A 64 -13.88 23.61 -14.49
N HIS A 65 -12.86 23.83 -15.33
CA HIS A 65 -11.75 22.90 -15.52
C HIS A 65 -10.49 23.67 -15.93
N LYS A 66 -9.34 23.34 -15.33
CA LYS A 66 -8.01 23.81 -15.72
C LYS A 66 -7.15 22.59 -16.04
N GLY A 67 -6.76 22.44 -17.31
CA GLY A 67 -5.86 21.38 -17.76
C GLY A 67 -4.41 21.65 -17.35
N PRO A 68 -3.51 20.66 -17.48
CA PRO A 68 -2.09 20.85 -17.22
C PRO A 68 -1.48 21.84 -18.20
N LEU A 69 -0.42 22.51 -17.75
CA LEU A 69 0.44 23.33 -18.60
C LEU A 69 1.34 22.39 -19.43
N VAL A 70 1.24 22.44 -20.75
CA VAL A 70 2.00 21.58 -21.66
C VAL A 70 3.08 22.40 -22.38
N PRO A 71 4.36 22.00 -22.35
CA PRO A 71 5.40 22.65 -23.15
C PRO A 71 5.24 22.29 -24.63
N THR A 72 5.45 23.27 -25.51
CA THR A 72 5.46 23.16 -26.96
C THR A 72 6.82 23.56 -27.52
N ALA A 73 7.11 23.22 -28.79
CA ALA A 73 8.39 23.55 -29.41
C ALA A 73 8.67 25.07 -29.38
N ALA A 74 9.95 25.43 -29.25
CA ALA A 74 10.45 26.80 -29.06
C ALA A 74 10.01 27.48 -27.74
N ASP A 75 10.26 26.82 -26.59
CA ASP A 75 10.09 27.33 -25.21
C ASP A 75 8.73 28.00 -24.92
N SER A 76 7.72 27.61 -25.68
CA SER A 76 6.35 28.08 -25.56
C SER A 76 5.54 27.10 -24.74
N PHE A 77 4.47 27.58 -24.11
CA PHE A 77 3.58 26.76 -23.29
C PHE A 77 2.14 26.91 -23.76
N ILE A 78 1.35 25.85 -23.63
CA ILE A 78 -0.08 25.85 -23.93
C ILE A 78 -0.87 25.30 -22.75
N LEU A 79 -1.99 25.96 -22.42
CA LEU A 79 -2.91 25.52 -21.37
C LEU A 79 -4.34 25.57 -21.90
N LYS A 80 -5.11 24.52 -21.63
CA LYS A 80 -6.55 24.47 -21.93
C LYS A 80 -7.36 24.63 -20.64
N ALA A 81 -8.26 25.60 -20.61
CA ALA A 81 -9.26 25.77 -19.57
C ALA A 81 -10.68 25.63 -20.16
N VAL A 82 -11.67 25.39 -19.30
CA VAL A 82 -13.10 25.48 -19.63
C VAL A 82 -13.74 26.51 -18.71
N VAL A 83 -14.42 27.47 -19.32
CA VAL A 83 -15.10 28.58 -18.63
C VAL A 83 -16.59 28.46 -18.86
N THR A 84 -17.37 28.57 -17.79
CA THR A 84 -18.83 28.44 -17.79
C THR A 84 -19.49 29.75 -17.36
N GLU A 85 -20.42 30.23 -18.17
CA GLU A 85 -21.28 31.37 -17.85
C GLU A 85 -22.57 30.84 -17.19
N GLU A 86 -22.77 31.19 -15.93
CA GLU A 86 -23.98 30.90 -15.16
C GLU A 86 -24.98 32.04 -15.36
N SER A 87 -26.13 31.70 -15.96
CA SER A 87 -27.30 32.57 -16.14
C SER A 87 -28.55 31.75 -15.84
N GLU A 88 -29.60 32.38 -15.28
CA GLU A 88 -30.81 31.69 -14.79
C GLU A 88 -31.57 30.88 -15.85
N GLN A 89 -31.24 31.05 -17.14
CA GLN A 89 -31.97 30.43 -18.26
C GLN A 89 -31.09 29.63 -19.23
N ILE A 90 -29.76 29.87 -19.30
CA ILE A 90 -28.85 29.12 -20.19
C ILE A 90 -27.47 29.02 -19.54
N VAL A 91 -26.92 27.80 -19.45
CA VAL A 91 -25.53 27.54 -19.04
C VAL A 91 -24.66 27.36 -20.29
N GLY A 92 -23.89 28.39 -20.64
CA GLY A 92 -22.91 28.32 -21.74
C GLY A 92 -21.55 27.87 -21.23
N SER A 93 -20.90 26.89 -21.87
CA SER A 93 -19.54 26.45 -21.49
C SER A 93 -18.62 26.41 -22.71
N ILE A 94 -17.50 27.14 -22.64
CA ILE A 94 -16.56 27.33 -23.76
C ILE A 94 -15.15 26.88 -23.40
N ASN A 95 -14.46 26.32 -24.39
CA ASN A 95 -13.04 26.01 -24.32
C ASN A 95 -12.21 27.29 -24.49
N VAL A 96 -11.27 27.52 -23.57
CA VAL A 96 -10.30 28.62 -23.61
C VAL A 96 -8.90 28.00 -23.76
N ILE A 97 -8.16 28.42 -24.78
CA ILE A 97 -6.80 27.98 -25.05
C ILE A 97 -5.88 29.18 -24.86
N LEU A 98 -4.97 29.10 -23.89
CA LEU A 98 -3.98 30.13 -23.61
C LEU A 98 -2.60 29.64 -24.07
N GLN A 99 -1.80 30.55 -24.62
CA GLN A 99 -0.46 30.25 -25.15
C GLN A 99 0.61 31.22 -24.61
N GLY A 100 1.87 30.77 -24.58
CA GLY A 100 3.02 31.58 -24.16
C GLY A 100 3.06 31.85 -22.65
N THR A 101 3.60 33.00 -22.27
CA THR A 101 3.70 33.47 -20.88
C THR A 101 2.34 33.53 -20.19
N LEU A 102 1.30 33.99 -20.88
CA LEU A 102 -0.08 34.00 -20.38
C LEU A 102 -0.57 32.60 -19.96
N ALA A 103 -0.13 31.53 -20.62
CA ALA A 103 -0.47 30.16 -20.18
C ALA A 103 0.20 29.79 -18.85
N GLN A 104 1.46 30.22 -18.64
CA GLN A 104 2.20 30.03 -17.39
C GLN A 104 1.56 30.82 -16.25
N ASP A 105 1.31 32.12 -16.48
CA ASP A 105 0.73 33.04 -15.48
C ASP A 105 -0.68 32.61 -15.07
N PHE A 106 -1.51 32.14 -16.03
CA PHE A 106 -2.82 31.58 -15.75
C PHE A 106 -2.72 30.27 -14.95
N SER A 107 -1.74 29.42 -15.28
CA SER A 107 -1.49 28.18 -14.53
C SER A 107 -1.19 28.45 -13.05
N GLN A 108 -0.39 29.48 -12.76
CA GLN A 108 0.01 29.87 -11.40
C GLN A 108 -1.07 30.69 -10.66
N SER A 109 -1.76 31.60 -11.33
CA SER A 109 -2.59 32.62 -10.69
C SER A 109 -4.08 32.26 -10.56
N VAL A 110 -4.58 31.35 -11.41
CA VAL A 110 -6.02 31.03 -11.52
C VAL A 110 -6.30 29.62 -11.00
N HIS A 111 -7.29 29.49 -10.12
CA HIS A 111 -7.75 28.23 -9.55
C HIS A 111 -9.09 27.79 -10.15
N GLN A 112 -9.39 26.50 -10.05
CA GLN A 112 -10.70 25.98 -10.44
C GLN A 112 -11.75 26.52 -9.46
N GLY A 113 -12.81 27.13 -9.98
CA GLY A 113 -13.82 27.87 -9.20
C GLY A 113 -13.68 29.39 -9.25
N ASP A 114 -12.51 29.95 -9.61
CA ASP A 114 -12.32 31.39 -9.80
C ASP A 114 -13.20 31.92 -10.94
N VAL A 115 -13.66 33.17 -10.83
CA VAL A 115 -14.37 33.86 -11.92
C VAL A 115 -13.36 34.65 -12.74
N VAL A 116 -13.29 34.37 -14.04
CA VAL A 116 -12.36 35.03 -14.96
C VAL A 116 -13.11 35.81 -16.04
N ALA A 117 -12.53 36.93 -16.47
CA ALA A 117 -12.91 37.66 -17.67
C ALA A 117 -11.72 37.70 -18.64
N ALA A 118 -11.90 37.14 -19.84
CA ALA A 118 -10.88 37.06 -20.88
C ALA A 118 -11.11 38.14 -21.96
N SER A 119 -10.07 38.87 -22.36
CA SER A 119 -10.08 39.87 -23.44
C SER A 119 -8.94 39.64 -24.44
N GLY A 120 -9.03 40.25 -25.63
CA GLY A 120 -8.00 40.09 -26.68
C GLY A 120 -7.92 38.67 -27.25
N PHE A 121 -9.02 37.91 -27.18
CA PHE A 121 -9.11 36.56 -27.70
C PHE A 121 -9.52 36.56 -29.18
N THR A 122 -9.06 35.53 -29.91
CA THR A 122 -9.61 35.18 -31.22
C THR A 122 -10.55 33.98 -31.11
N VAL A 123 -11.50 33.84 -32.04
CA VAL A 123 -12.52 32.79 -32.01
C VAL A 123 -12.19 31.72 -33.06
N GLY A 124 -11.77 30.54 -32.61
CA GLY A 124 -11.50 29.39 -33.48
C GLY A 124 -12.65 28.38 -33.49
N LYS A 125 -12.70 27.51 -34.51
CA LYS A 125 -13.58 26.32 -34.46
C LYS A 125 -13.03 25.34 -33.42
N SER A 126 -13.88 24.83 -32.53
CA SER A 126 -13.47 23.87 -31.50
C SER A 126 -13.24 22.48 -32.13
N PRO A 127 -12.00 21.97 -32.24
CA PRO A 127 -11.75 20.65 -32.82
C PRO A 127 -12.25 19.52 -31.89
N THR A 128 -12.41 19.81 -30.60
CA THR A 128 -12.90 18.85 -29.60
C THR A 128 -14.42 18.83 -29.46
N ARG A 129 -15.19 19.67 -30.18
CA ARG A 129 -16.66 19.76 -30.10
C ARG A 129 -17.38 18.42 -30.14
N LEU A 130 -16.95 17.49 -31.01
CA LEU A 130 -17.57 16.16 -31.14
C LEU A 130 -17.26 15.24 -29.95
N ARG A 131 -16.20 15.53 -29.19
CA ARG A 131 -15.72 14.77 -28.03
C ARG A 131 -16.22 15.35 -26.70
N ASP A 132 -16.12 16.66 -26.51
CA ASP A 132 -16.48 17.34 -25.27
C ASP A 132 -17.92 17.90 -25.25
N LYS A 133 -18.60 17.99 -26.41
CA LYS A 133 -19.95 18.56 -26.57
C LYS A 133 -20.09 20.00 -26.04
N LEU A 134 -18.97 20.70 -25.85
CA LEU A 134 -18.94 22.10 -25.44
C LEU A 134 -19.28 23.01 -26.63
N HIS A 135 -19.21 24.32 -26.40
CA HIS A 135 -19.50 25.33 -27.41
C HIS A 135 -18.77 25.06 -28.75
N PRO A 136 -19.42 25.29 -29.92
CA PRO A 136 -18.85 24.97 -31.24
C PRO A 136 -17.53 25.66 -31.58
N PHE A 137 -17.25 26.77 -30.90
CA PHE A 137 -16.06 27.59 -31.05
C PHE A 137 -15.26 27.61 -29.75
N ASN A 138 -13.95 27.80 -29.85
CA ASN A 138 -13.03 28.01 -28.73
C ASN A 138 -12.48 29.44 -28.74
N LEU A 139 -12.08 29.93 -27.58
CA LEU A 139 -11.32 31.17 -27.43
C LEU A 139 -9.83 30.84 -27.47
N GLN A 140 -9.06 31.61 -28.22
CA GLN A 140 -7.62 31.46 -28.34
C GLN A 140 -6.96 32.78 -27.92
N LEU A 141 -6.18 32.73 -26.85
CA LEU A 141 -5.46 33.87 -26.27
C LEU A 141 -3.97 33.67 -26.48
N SER A 142 -3.35 34.60 -27.21
CA SER A 142 -1.95 34.55 -27.60
C SER A 142 -1.40 35.94 -27.91
N GLY A 143 -0.19 36.26 -27.44
CA GLY A 143 0.47 37.54 -27.68
C GLY A 143 0.05 38.66 -26.72
N ASP A 144 0.74 39.80 -26.82
CA ASP A 144 0.80 40.85 -25.79
C ASP A 144 -0.50 41.65 -25.56
N HIS A 145 -1.53 41.37 -26.34
CA HIS A 145 -2.85 42.01 -26.30
C HIS A 145 -3.93 41.14 -25.62
N ALA A 146 -3.62 39.89 -25.31
CA ALA A 146 -4.54 38.97 -24.64
C ALA A 146 -4.37 39.06 -23.11
N CYS A 147 -5.46 39.38 -22.40
CA CYS A 147 -5.45 39.55 -20.94
C CYS A 147 -6.53 38.71 -20.26
N VAL A 148 -6.28 38.32 -19.01
CA VAL A 148 -7.25 37.66 -18.14
C VAL A 148 -7.36 38.38 -16.81
N PHE A 149 -8.57 38.84 -16.48
CA PHE A 149 -8.90 39.43 -15.18
C PHE A 149 -9.52 38.36 -14.27
N VAL A 150 -9.14 38.34 -12.99
CA VAL A 150 -9.53 37.27 -12.04
C VAL A 150 -10.20 37.88 -10.81
N SER A 151 -11.44 37.47 -10.54
CA SER A 151 -12.20 37.81 -9.33
C SER A 151 -12.26 36.59 -8.40
N ARG A 152 -11.91 36.79 -7.12
CA ARG A 152 -12.05 35.78 -6.07
C ARG A 152 -13.14 36.19 -5.08
N GLU A 153 -14.17 35.36 -4.94
CA GLU A 153 -15.21 35.54 -3.92
C GLU A 153 -14.65 35.05 -2.56
N VAL A 154 -14.53 35.94 -1.58
CA VAL A 154 -14.08 35.59 -0.22
C VAL A 154 -15.26 34.99 0.55
N PRO A 155 -15.13 33.78 1.14
CA PRO A 155 -16.17 33.22 2.01
C PRO A 155 -16.37 34.09 3.27
N PRO A 156 -17.61 34.39 3.70
CA PRO A 156 -17.83 35.17 4.91
C PRO A 156 -17.40 34.39 6.16
N HIS A 157 -16.51 34.98 6.96
CA HIS A 157 -16.04 34.40 8.22
C HIS A 157 -17.16 34.31 9.28
N PRO A 158 -17.15 33.30 10.17
CA PRO A 158 -18.13 33.16 11.24
C PRO A 158 -17.92 34.23 12.34
N PRO A 159 -18.99 34.85 12.88
CA PRO A 159 -18.88 35.90 13.88
C PRO A 159 -18.73 35.36 15.32
N HIS A 160 -17.68 35.81 16.03
CA HIS A 160 -17.65 35.76 17.49
C HIS A 160 -18.25 37.06 18.11
N PRO A 161 -18.72 37.05 19.38
CA PRO A 161 -19.82 37.93 19.79
C PRO A 161 -19.46 39.15 20.66
N ARG A 162 -20.31 40.19 20.57
CA ARG A 162 -20.42 41.43 21.41
C ARG A 162 -19.33 42.49 21.13
N SER A 163 -19.64 43.75 20.80
CA SER A 163 -20.53 44.66 21.54
C SER A 163 -21.07 45.87 20.74
N LEU A 164 -22.38 46.11 20.90
CA LEU A 164 -23.18 47.35 20.86
C LEU A 164 -22.57 48.71 20.42
N ALA A 165 -23.12 49.30 19.33
CA ALA A 165 -23.66 50.68 19.22
C ALA A 165 -24.32 50.87 17.81
N VAL A 166 -25.65 51.02 17.65
CA VAL A 166 -26.42 52.29 17.63
C VAL A 166 -25.97 53.19 16.45
N VAL A 167 -26.73 53.39 15.35
CA VAL A 167 -27.96 54.23 15.20
C VAL A 167 -28.79 53.85 13.94
N ARG A 168 -30.15 53.93 14.06
CA ARG A 168 -31.24 54.25 13.06
C ARG A 168 -30.88 54.35 11.55
N ARG A 169 -31.72 54.03 10.56
CA ARG A 169 -33.19 53.81 10.40
C ARG A 169 -33.41 53.16 9.00
N ALA A 170 -34.60 52.74 8.51
CA ALA A 170 -35.98 52.82 9.00
C ALA A 170 -36.76 51.51 8.75
N SER A 171 -37.94 51.56 8.09
CA SER A 171 -38.89 50.45 7.93
C SER A 171 -39.67 50.53 6.60
N ALA A 172 -39.87 49.39 5.95
CA ALA A 172 -41.05 49.09 5.13
C ALA A 172 -41.36 47.60 5.28
N ALA A 173 -42.61 47.26 5.62
CA ALA A 173 -43.00 45.89 5.96
C ALA A 173 -43.62 45.16 4.75
N SER A 174 -43.39 43.85 4.63
CA SER A 174 -44.45 42.89 4.27
C SER A 174 -43.98 41.43 4.39
N THR A 175 -44.76 40.66 5.16
CA THR A 175 -44.98 39.21 5.05
C THR A 175 -43.75 38.28 5.11
N GLU A 176 -43.51 37.74 6.31
CA GLU A 176 -42.72 36.51 6.46
C GLU A 176 -43.41 35.34 5.74
N VAL A 177 -42.81 34.86 4.64
CA VAL A 177 -43.02 33.50 4.16
C VAL A 177 -41.84 32.68 4.66
N SER A 178 -42.09 31.79 5.62
CA SER A 178 -41.09 30.92 6.23
C SER A 178 -40.44 30.02 5.17
N ARG A 179 -39.29 30.44 4.63
CA ARG A 179 -38.46 29.59 3.75
C ARG A 179 -37.75 28.55 4.60
N VAL A 180 -38.49 27.54 5.03
CA VAL A 180 -37.92 26.24 5.38
C VAL A 180 -37.18 25.75 4.15
N THR A 181 -35.85 25.64 4.24
CA THR A 181 -34.98 25.08 3.22
C THR A 181 -35.29 23.58 3.07
N LYS A 182 -36.32 23.25 2.28
CA LYS A 182 -36.68 21.87 1.98
C LYS A 182 -35.53 21.22 1.21
N VAL A 183 -34.82 20.31 1.88
CA VAL A 183 -33.93 19.35 1.22
C VAL A 183 -34.76 18.62 0.15
N PRO A 184 -34.29 18.50 -1.11
CA PRO A 184 -35.04 17.81 -2.15
C PRO A 184 -35.18 16.32 -1.80
N LYS A 185 -36.37 15.89 -1.37
CA LYS A 185 -36.64 14.47 -1.11
C LYS A 185 -36.57 13.69 -2.42
N TYR A 186 -35.60 12.80 -2.55
CA TYR A 186 -35.46 11.95 -3.72
C TYR A 186 -36.64 10.98 -3.83
N MET A 187 -37.20 10.86 -5.05
CA MET A 187 -38.21 9.85 -5.37
C MET A 187 -37.54 8.66 -6.05
N TYR A 188 -37.87 7.45 -5.61
CA TYR A 188 -37.41 6.19 -6.18
C TYR A 188 -38.54 5.51 -6.95
N VAL A 189 -38.21 4.88 -8.08
CA VAL A 189 -39.15 4.17 -8.96
C VAL A 189 -38.86 2.68 -8.91
N ARG A 190 -39.88 1.84 -8.78
CA ARG A 190 -39.73 0.37 -8.85
C ARG A 190 -39.42 -0.07 -10.27
N LEU A 191 -38.68 -1.18 -10.41
CA LEU A 191 -38.13 -1.63 -11.68
C LEU A 191 -39.21 -2.02 -12.71
N LYS A 192 -40.36 -2.52 -12.26
CA LYS A 192 -41.54 -2.76 -13.11
C LYS A 192 -42.24 -1.50 -13.63
N ASP A 193 -42.06 -0.36 -12.94
CA ASP A 193 -42.79 0.89 -13.20
C ASP A 193 -41.96 1.86 -14.08
N LEU A 194 -40.81 1.40 -14.59
CA LEU A 194 -39.90 2.15 -15.45
C LEU A 194 -40.53 2.46 -16.81
N LYS A 195 -40.38 3.72 -17.26
CA LYS A 195 -40.88 4.21 -18.55
C LYS A 195 -39.71 4.64 -19.44
N PRO A 196 -39.58 4.19 -20.70
CA PRO A 196 -38.46 4.54 -21.57
C PRO A 196 -38.21 6.05 -21.71
N GLY A 197 -36.94 6.45 -21.82
CA GLY A 197 -36.53 7.84 -22.06
C GLY A 197 -36.53 8.74 -20.82
N THR A 198 -37.02 8.27 -19.67
CA THR A 198 -37.08 9.03 -18.41
C THR A 198 -35.77 8.93 -17.63
N VAL A 199 -35.46 9.96 -16.83
CA VAL A 199 -34.39 9.94 -15.81
C VAL A 199 -35.03 9.66 -14.45
N VAL A 200 -34.55 8.64 -13.76
CA VAL A 200 -35.11 8.12 -12.51
C VAL A 200 -34.01 7.87 -11.47
N ASN A 201 -34.43 7.66 -10.22
CA ASN A 201 -33.61 7.04 -9.19
C ASN A 201 -34.22 5.67 -8.87
N VAL A 202 -33.38 4.67 -8.64
CA VAL A 202 -33.82 3.30 -8.33
C VAL A 202 -32.96 2.69 -7.21
N TYR A 203 -33.55 1.75 -6.50
CA TYR A 203 -32.84 0.74 -5.74
C TYR A 203 -33.00 -0.62 -6.44
N GLY A 204 -32.09 -1.55 -6.17
CA GLY A 204 -32.25 -2.95 -6.53
C GLY A 204 -31.18 -3.85 -5.92
N VAL A 205 -31.46 -5.15 -5.91
CA VAL A 205 -30.55 -6.23 -5.54
C VAL A 205 -29.80 -6.68 -6.79
N VAL A 206 -28.47 -6.80 -6.72
CA VAL A 206 -27.63 -7.24 -7.84
C VAL A 206 -27.77 -8.75 -8.03
N VAL A 207 -28.23 -9.17 -9.22
CA VAL A 207 -28.38 -10.59 -9.60
C VAL A 207 -27.30 -11.08 -10.57
N PHE A 208 -26.56 -10.15 -11.18
CA PHE A 208 -25.40 -10.43 -12.03
C PHE A 208 -24.59 -9.15 -12.20
N PHE A 209 -23.26 -9.25 -12.27
CA PHE A 209 -22.38 -8.14 -12.61
C PHE A 209 -21.12 -8.62 -13.33
N LYS A 210 -20.44 -7.71 -14.00
CA LYS A 210 -19.09 -7.88 -14.51
C LYS A 210 -18.15 -6.94 -13.77
N GLN A 211 -16.90 -7.35 -13.60
CA GLN A 211 -15.84 -6.42 -13.23
C GLN A 211 -15.75 -5.28 -14.27
N PRO A 212 -15.45 -4.03 -13.87
CA PRO A 212 -15.36 -2.92 -14.79
C PRO A 212 -14.25 -3.18 -15.80
N PHE A 213 -14.54 -3.01 -17.08
CA PHE A 213 -13.60 -3.26 -18.16
C PHE A 213 -13.43 -2.01 -19.02
N ARG A 214 -12.21 -1.82 -19.53
CA ARG A 214 -11.89 -0.69 -20.41
C ARG A 214 -12.69 -0.79 -21.70
N THR A 215 -13.35 0.29 -22.11
CA THR A 215 -14.05 0.35 -23.39
C THR A 215 -13.05 0.59 -24.54
N ARG A 216 -13.53 0.66 -25.78
CA ARG A 216 -12.73 1.15 -26.92
C ARG A 216 -12.45 2.67 -26.85
N GLY A 217 -13.09 3.39 -25.94
CA GLY A 217 -12.87 4.81 -25.69
C GLY A 217 -11.86 5.05 -24.56
N THR A 218 -11.98 6.20 -23.92
CA THR A 218 -11.23 6.56 -22.71
C THR A 218 -11.76 5.90 -21.44
N ASP A 219 -13.03 5.49 -21.46
CA ASP A 219 -13.83 5.24 -20.26
C ASP A 219 -13.85 3.74 -19.90
N PHE A 220 -14.08 3.42 -18.64
CA PHE A 220 -14.42 2.09 -18.17
C PHE A 220 -15.93 1.86 -18.19
N CYS A 221 -16.35 0.60 -18.35
CA CYS A 221 -17.75 0.18 -18.37
C CYS A 221 -17.98 -0.93 -17.34
N SER A 222 -19.01 -0.75 -16.51
CA SER A 222 -19.60 -1.80 -15.69
C SER A 222 -20.95 -2.22 -16.28
N SER A 223 -21.12 -3.51 -16.52
CA SER A 223 -22.41 -4.10 -16.92
C SER A 223 -22.93 -4.97 -15.79
N LEU A 224 -24.11 -4.67 -15.29
CA LEU A 224 -24.77 -5.45 -14.23
C LEU A 224 -26.27 -5.58 -14.48
N LYS A 225 -26.93 -6.40 -13.68
CA LYS A 225 -28.37 -6.67 -13.73
C LYS A 225 -28.90 -6.61 -12.31
N ILE A 226 -29.95 -5.83 -12.11
CA ILE A 226 -30.61 -5.63 -10.81
C ILE A 226 -32.03 -6.15 -10.83
N THR A 227 -32.57 -6.46 -9.66
CA THR A 227 -33.99 -6.78 -9.43
C THR A 227 -34.51 -6.10 -8.16
N ASP A 228 -35.81 -6.13 -7.91
CA ASP A 228 -36.45 -5.56 -6.71
C ASP A 228 -37.66 -6.42 -6.33
N GLN A 229 -38.46 -5.98 -5.35
CA GLN A 229 -39.65 -6.73 -4.89
C GLN A 229 -40.69 -7.00 -5.99
N SER A 230 -40.60 -6.37 -7.17
CA SER A 230 -41.45 -6.69 -8.32
C SER A 230 -41.05 -7.96 -9.07
N ASN A 231 -39.92 -8.58 -8.71
CA ASN A 231 -39.31 -9.71 -9.43
C ASN A 231 -38.92 -9.41 -10.90
N GLN A 232 -39.03 -8.15 -11.34
CA GLN A 232 -38.53 -7.73 -12.64
C GLN A 232 -37.02 -7.50 -12.56
N SER A 233 -36.28 -7.97 -13.57
CA SER A 233 -34.85 -7.68 -13.68
C SER A 233 -34.57 -6.69 -14.78
N VAL A 234 -33.69 -5.71 -14.54
CA VAL A 234 -33.27 -4.74 -15.56
C VAL A 234 -31.76 -4.67 -15.64
N PHE A 235 -31.25 -4.48 -16.86
CA PHE A 235 -29.81 -4.31 -17.09
C PHE A 235 -29.39 -2.88 -16.81
N CYS A 236 -28.18 -2.70 -16.27
CA CYS A 236 -27.57 -1.39 -16.06
C CYS A 236 -26.18 -1.37 -16.70
N THR A 237 -25.90 -0.32 -17.46
CA THR A 237 -24.60 -0.06 -18.08
C THR A 237 -24.11 1.28 -17.58
N ILE A 238 -23.03 1.26 -16.79
CA ILE A 238 -22.48 2.44 -16.13
C ILE A 238 -21.10 2.72 -16.72
N PHE A 239 -20.89 3.94 -17.20
CA PHE A 239 -19.62 4.42 -17.75
C PHE A 239 -18.96 5.42 -16.80
N CYS A 240 -17.71 5.17 -16.41
CA CYS A 240 -16.92 6.06 -15.55
C CYS A 240 -15.52 6.24 -16.14
N GLU A 241 -14.93 7.44 -16.03
CA GLU A 241 -13.56 7.68 -16.51
C GLU A 241 -12.52 6.91 -15.68
N LYS A 242 -12.78 6.74 -14.38
CA LYS A 242 -11.91 6.03 -13.44
C LYS A 242 -12.52 4.73 -12.96
N LEU A 243 -11.64 3.76 -12.64
CA LEU A 243 -12.02 2.48 -12.04
C LEU A 243 -12.63 2.64 -10.63
N GLU A 244 -12.13 3.60 -9.84
CA GLU A 244 -12.54 3.85 -8.45
C GLU A 244 -13.97 4.38 -8.29
N ASP A 245 -14.52 4.99 -9.35
CA ASP A 245 -15.87 5.57 -9.38
C ASP A 245 -16.97 4.58 -9.80
N HIS A 246 -16.59 3.34 -10.16
CA HIS A 246 -17.55 2.29 -10.46
C HIS A 246 -18.19 1.69 -9.19
N PRO A 247 -19.37 1.03 -9.33
CA PRO A 247 -20.04 0.39 -8.20
C PRO A 247 -19.14 -0.60 -7.43
N LYS A 248 -19.13 -0.48 -6.10
CA LYS A 248 -18.34 -1.32 -5.18
C LYS A 248 -19.12 -2.59 -4.80
N ILE A 249 -19.50 -3.34 -5.84
CA ILE A 249 -20.12 -4.67 -5.76
C ILE A 249 -19.02 -5.71 -5.49
N PHE A 250 -19.26 -6.63 -4.57
CA PHE A 250 -18.40 -7.75 -4.18
C PHE A 250 -19.10 -9.11 -4.29
N GLN A 251 -20.43 -9.16 -4.34
CA GLN A 251 -21.19 -10.40 -4.53
C GLN A 251 -22.57 -10.19 -5.15
N ILE A 252 -23.15 -11.31 -5.62
CA ILE A 252 -24.58 -11.39 -5.93
C ILE A 252 -25.36 -11.26 -4.62
N GLY A 253 -26.44 -10.49 -4.64
CA GLY A 253 -27.21 -10.13 -3.45
C GLY A 253 -26.89 -8.73 -2.90
N ASP A 254 -25.72 -8.15 -3.21
CA ASP A 254 -25.41 -6.75 -2.85
C ASP A 254 -26.53 -5.81 -3.32
N ILE A 255 -26.86 -4.81 -2.52
CA ILE A 255 -27.88 -3.81 -2.86
C ILE A 255 -27.22 -2.60 -3.51
N ILE A 256 -27.83 -2.06 -4.56
CA ILE A 256 -27.33 -0.91 -5.29
C ILE A 256 -28.41 0.17 -5.42
N ARG A 257 -28.02 1.40 -5.10
CA ARG A 257 -28.80 2.63 -5.28
C ARG A 257 -28.21 3.44 -6.42
N LEU A 258 -29.03 3.76 -7.40
CA LEU A 258 -28.64 4.53 -8.59
C LEU A 258 -29.45 5.82 -8.63
N HIS A 259 -28.79 6.97 -8.62
CA HIS A 259 -29.39 8.29 -8.79
C HIS A 259 -29.15 8.83 -10.20
N ARG A 260 -30.17 9.48 -10.78
CA ARG A 260 -30.12 10.10 -12.11
C ARG A 260 -29.66 9.16 -13.24
N VAL A 261 -30.24 7.96 -13.29
CA VAL A 261 -30.08 7.03 -14.41
C VAL A 261 -31.17 7.22 -15.45
N LYS A 262 -30.80 7.20 -16.73
CA LYS A 262 -31.74 7.26 -17.85
C LYS A 262 -32.14 5.86 -18.28
N THR A 263 -33.44 5.65 -18.40
CA THR A 263 -34.03 4.47 -19.04
C THR A 263 -33.85 4.56 -20.57
N GLN A 264 -33.30 3.50 -21.16
CA GLN A 264 -33.18 3.31 -22.60
C GLN A 264 -33.85 2.00 -22.99
N PHE A 265 -34.41 1.93 -24.19
CA PHE A 265 -35.03 0.70 -24.71
C PHE A 265 -34.04 0.01 -25.64
N PHE A 266 -33.74 -1.27 -25.39
CA PHE A 266 -32.75 -2.05 -26.14
C PHE A 266 -33.09 -3.54 -26.08
N ASN A 267 -33.06 -4.22 -27.23
CA ASN A 267 -33.45 -5.63 -27.39
C ASN A 267 -34.75 -5.97 -26.62
N ASP A 268 -35.81 -5.22 -26.92
CA ASP A 268 -37.15 -5.36 -26.32
C ASP A 268 -37.22 -5.26 -24.78
N SER A 269 -36.19 -4.69 -24.16
CA SER A 269 -36.08 -4.52 -22.71
C SER A 269 -35.68 -3.10 -22.31
N ILE A 270 -36.06 -2.69 -21.10
CA ILE A 270 -35.57 -1.43 -20.51
C ILE A 270 -34.20 -1.68 -19.86
N MET A 271 -33.23 -0.84 -20.20
CA MET A 271 -31.92 -0.76 -19.55
C MET A 271 -31.72 0.61 -18.91
N LEU A 272 -30.86 0.66 -17.88
CA LEU A 272 -30.47 1.88 -17.19
C LEU A 272 -29.05 2.29 -17.60
N VAL A 273 -28.86 3.56 -17.96
CA VAL A 273 -27.55 4.14 -18.30
C VAL A 273 -27.34 5.39 -17.47
N ASN A 274 -26.12 5.62 -16.98
CA ASN A 274 -25.81 6.81 -16.18
C ASN A 274 -25.91 8.11 -17.00
N THR A 275 -26.16 9.23 -16.32
CA THR A 275 -26.25 10.57 -16.94
C THR A 275 -25.46 11.62 -16.16
N PHE A 276 -25.56 12.89 -16.56
CA PHE A 276 -24.87 13.99 -15.89
C PHE A 276 -25.32 14.12 -14.41
N GLY A 277 -24.35 14.16 -13.50
CA GLY A 277 -24.59 14.16 -12.06
C GLY A 277 -25.15 12.84 -11.52
N PHE A 278 -24.94 11.73 -12.22
CA PHE A 278 -25.14 10.37 -11.71
C PHE A 278 -24.41 10.17 -10.37
N SER A 279 -25.02 9.41 -9.48
CA SER A 279 -24.40 8.94 -8.24
C SER A 279 -24.80 7.49 -7.97
N VAL A 280 -23.88 6.72 -7.41
CA VAL A 280 -24.08 5.33 -7.03
C VAL A 280 -23.59 5.06 -5.62
N VAL A 281 -24.40 4.29 -4.88
CA VAL A 281 -24.05 3.75 -3.58
C VAL A 281 -24.40 2.27 -3.58
N THR A 282 -23.51 1.44 -3.04
CA THR A 282 -23.68 -0.01 -2.91
C THR A 282 -23.65 -0.41 -1.44
N PHE A 283 -24.37 -1.45 -1.05
CA PHE A 283 -24.50 -1.93 0.33
C PHE A 283 -24.38 -3.45 0.35
N ASP A 284 -24.02 -4.00 1.50
CA ASP A 284 -24.06 -5.46 1.71
C ASP A 284 -25.49 -5.99 1.59
N GLY A 285 -25.65 -7.15 0.95
CA GLY A 285 -26.91 -7.87 0.81
C GLY A 285 -27.27 -8.77 2.01
N GLY A 286 -26.35 -9.02 2.94
CA GLY A 286 -26.59 -9.88 4.10
C GLY A 286 -27.65 -9.32 5.06
N GLU A 287 -28.60 -10.16 5.47
CA GLU A 287 -29.60 -9.82 6.50
C GLU A 287 -28.92 -9.52 7.85
N GLY A 288 -29.39 -8.49 8.55
CA GLY A 288 -28.91 -8.13 9.89
C GLY A 288 -27.49 -7.54 9.95
N GLY A 289 -26.79 -7.43 8.81
CA GLY A 289 -25.51 -6.73 8.73
C GLY A 289 -25.65 -5.20 8.87
N PRO A 290 -24.56 -4.46 9.14
CA PRO A 290 -24.65 -3.00 9.23
C PRO A 290 -25.00 -2.37 7.86
N VAL A 291 -25.70 -1.23 7.89
CA VAL A 291 -26.10 -0.48 6.67
C VAL A 291 -24.97 0.47 6.27
N GLU A 292 -23.83 -0.08 5.84
CA GLU A 292 -22.66 0.71 5.44
C GLU A 292 -22.65 1.04 3.93
N PRO A 293 -22.65 2.34 3.55
CA PRO A 293 -22.63 2.77 2.16
C PRO A 293 -21.24 2.68 1.52
N ARG A 294 -21.06 1.72 0.62
CA ARG A 294 -19.88 1.58 -0.25
C ARG A 294 -20.02 2.53 -1.46
N THR A 295 -19.29 3.66 -1.47
CA THR A 295 -19.26 4.63 -2.60
C THR A 295 -17.86 5.25 -2.79
N SER A 296 -17.64 5.98 -3.88
CA SER A 296 -16.49 6.92 -4.06
C SER A 296 -16.87 8.38 -3.77
N CYS A 297 -18.17 8.68 -3.70
CA CYS A 297 -18.66 10.05 -3.57
C CYS A 297 -18.55 10.55 -2.13
N GLN A 298 -17.74 11.59 -1.90
CA GLN A 298 -17.58 12.24 -0.59
C GLN A 298 -18.84 12.98 -0.09
N LYS A 299 -19.85 13.18 -0.95
CA LYS A 299 -21.08 13.95 -0.65
C LYS A 299 -22.32 13.25 -1.21
N PHE A 300 -22.86 12.29 -0.45
CA PHE A 300 -24.14 11.65 -0.75
C PHE A 300 -25.14 11.89 0.38
N HIS A 301 -26.42 11.99 0.04
CA HIS A 301 -27.51 12.03 1.01
C HIS A 301 -27.93 10.60 1.36
N PHE A 302 -28.04 10.30 2.65
CA PHE A 302 -28.59 9.02 3.13
C PHE A 302 -29.42 9.31 4.38
N ASP A 303 -30.70 8.94 4.36
CA ASP A 303 -31.62 9.13 5.48
C ASP A 303 -32.15 7.80 6.04
N GLU A 304 -32.93 7.87 7.12
CA GLU A 304 -33.53 6.70 7.78
C GLU A 304 -34.48 5.92 6.85
N THR A 305 -35.07 6.57 5.84
CA THR A 305 -35.92 5.91 4.85
C THR A 305 -35.10 5.21 3.75
N ASP A 306 -33.96 5.78 3.37
CA ASP A 306 -32.95 5.09 2.56
C ASP A 306 -32.43 3.83 3.30
N GLY A 307 -32.24 3.91 4.62
CA GLY A 307 -31.85 2.78 5.48
C GLY A 307 -32.90 1.67 5.56
N SER A 308 -34.15 2.03 5.86
CA SER A 308 -35.27 1.09 5.88
C SER A 308 -35.47 0.38 4.54
N THR A 309 -35.27 1.11 3.42
CA THR A 309 -35.34 0.54 2.06
C THR A 309 -34.27 -0.52 1.81
N VAL A 310 -33.06 -0.37 2.38
CA VAL A 310 -32.00 -1.38 2.28
C VAL A 310 -32.39 -2.64 3.07
N GLU A 311 -32.87 -2.50 4.30
CA GLU A 311 -33.31 -3.66 5.11
C GLU A 311 -34.50 -4.41 4.49
N GLU A 312 -35.50 -3.69 3.96
CA GLU A 312 -36.62 -4.29 3.22
C GLU A 312 -36.15 -5.09 1.99
N LEU A 313 -35.07 -4.67 1.33
CA LEU A 313 -34.49 -5.39 0.20
C LEU A 313 -33.65 -6.60 0.64
N ARG A 314 -32.94 -6.52 1.77
CA ARG A 314 -32.23 -7.66 2.38
C ARG A 314 -33.21 -8.78 2.75
N ALA A 315 -34.22 -8.43 3.54
CA ALA A 315 -35.27 -9.34 3.98
C ALA A 315 -36.04 -9.97 2.81
N TRP A 316 -36.31 -9.18 1.76
CA TRP A 316 -36.93 -9.70 0.56
C TRP A 316 -36.03 -10.68 -0.21
N ALA A 317 -34.74 -10.36 -0.36
CA ALA A 317 -33.78 -11.13 -1.15
C ALA A 317 -33.49 -12.51 -0.56
N ALA A 318 -33.31 -12.62 0.76
CA ALA A 318 -33.08 -13.89 1.45
C ALA A 318 -34.24 -14.88 1.26
N GLY A 319 -35.49 -14.36 1.19
CA GLY A 319 -36.68 -15.16 0.90
C GLY A 319 -36.88 -15.53 -0.59
N GLN A 320 -36.04 -15.08 -1.53
CA GLN A 320 -36.23 -15.34 -2.96
C GLN A 320 -35.54 -16.63 -3.46
N VAL A 321 -36.35 -17.63 -3.78
CA VAL A 321 -35.94 -18.87 -4.49
C VAL A 321 -35.33 -18.60 -5.89
N LYS A 322 -35.52 -17.40 -6.46
CA LYS A 322 -34.99 -17.01 -7.78
C LYS A 322 -33.59 -16.39 -7.75
N MET A 323 -33.00 -16.15 -6.58
CA MET A 323 -31.61 -15.69 -6.53
C MET A 323 -30.70 -16.83 -7.01
N PRO A 324 -29.74 -16.56 -7.93
CA PRO A 324 -28.78 -17.59 -8.29
C PRO A 324 -27.94 -17.97 -7.05
N PRO A 325 -27.65 -19.26 -6.83
CA PRO A 325 -26.87 -19.70 -5.68
C PRO A 325 -25.50 -19.04 -5.67
N SER A 326 -24.97 -18.77 -4.48
CA SER A 326 -23.64 -18.15 -4.37
C SER A 326 -22.59 -19.04 -5.04
N PRO A 327 -21.81 -18.52 -6.01
CA PRO A 327 -20.71 -19.25 -6.62
C PRO A 327 -19.47 -19.31 -5.70
N LEU A 328 -19.49 -18.63 -4.55
CA LEU A 328 -18.38 -18.58 -3.60
C LEU A 328 -18.11 -19.96 -2.99
N MET A 329 -16.85 -20.40 -3.06
CA MET A 329 -16.42 -21.71 -2.61
C MET A 329 -15.01 -21.64 -1.99
N ARG A 330 -14.80 -22.36 -0.89
CA ARG A 330 -13.47 -22.58 -0.30
C ARG A 330 -12.69 -23.64 -1.08
N LEU A 331 -11.36 -23.56 -1.09
CA LEU A 331 -10.46 -24.53 -1.71
C LEU A 331 -10.75 -25.96 -1.24
N SER A 332 -11.10 -26.14 0.04
CA SER A 332 -11.53 -27.43 0.61
C SER A 332 -12.79 -28.05 -0.02
N ALA A 333 -13.68 -27.24 -0.60
CA ALA A 333 -14.93 -27.68 -1.22
C ALA A 333 -14.88 -27.75 -2.76
N VAL A 334 -13.79 -27.28 -3.37
CA VAL A 334 -13.60 -27.27 -4.84
C VAL A 334 -13.76 -28.67 -5.43
N GLN A 335 -14.48 -28.75 -6.55
CA GLN A 335 -14.57 -29.95 -7.39
C GLN A 335 -13.88 -29.72 -8.75
N PRO A 336 -13.26 -30.75 -9.35
CA PRO A 336 -12.66 -30.64 -10.68
C PRO A 336 -13.69 -30.24 -11.74
N THR A 337 -13.24 -29.52 -12.78
CA THR A 337 -14.04 -29.01 -13.90
C THR A 337 -15.06 -27.91 -13.58
N ASN A 338 -15.33 -27.61 -12.31
CA ASN A 338 -16.25 -26.55 -11.91
C ASN A 338 -15.67 -25.15 -12.15
N TYR A 339 -16.60 -24.18 -12.23
CA TYR A 339 -16.33 -22.76 -12.09
C TYR A 339 -16.86 -22.29 -10.75
N PHE A 340 -16.09 -21.45 -10.06
CA PHE A 340 -16.40 -20.95 -8.71
C PHE A 340 -15.79 -19.56 -8.48
N ASP A 341 -16.25 -18.87 -7.46
CA ASP A 341 -15.67 -17.64 -6.95
C ASP A 341 -14.85 -17.98 -5.68
N LEU A 342 -13.71 -17.31 -5.49
CA LEU A 342 -12.78 -17.57 -4.38
C LEU A 342 -12.44 -16.27 -3.65
N THR A 343 -12.54 -16.26 -2.33
CA THR A 343 -11.88 -15.26 -1.47
C THR A 343 -10.57 -15.84 -0.98
N CYS A 344 -9.47 -15.10 -1.10
CA CYS A 344 -8.15 -15.56 -0.65
C CYS A 344 -7.21 -14.37 -0.38
N GLN A 345 -6.18 -14.59 0.42
CA GLN A 345 -5.05 -13.67 0.53
C GLN A 345 -4.02 -13.97 -0.55
N LEU A 346 -3.43 -12.93 -1.15
CA LEU A 346 -2.29 -13.04 -2.05
C LEU A 346 -1.00 -13.19 -1.24
N LEU A 347 -0.27 -14.28 -1.43
CA LEU A 347 0.97 -14.57 -0.70
C LEU A 347 2.21 -14.24 -1.52
N ALA A 348 2.18 -14.51 -2.83
CA ALA A 348 3.19 -14.09 -3.79
C ALA A 348 2.60 -14.03 -5.20
N LYS A 349 3.24 -13.32 -6.12
CA LYS A 349 2.89 -13.33 -7.55
C LYS A 349 4.15 -13.40 -8.42
N ALA A 350 4.03 -13.90 -9.65
CA ALA A 350 5.13 -13.93 -10.61
C ALA A 350 4.63 -13.71 -12.04
N SER A 351 5.30 -12.83 -12.79
CA SER A 351 4.98 -12.59 -14.21
C SER A 351 5.70 -13.62 -15.07
N ILE A 352 4.96 -14.59 -15.62
CA ILE A 352 5.52 -15.66 -16.46
C ILE A 352 5.86 -15.12 -17.85
N ASP A 353 4.91 -14.41 -18.46
CA ASP A 353 5.08 -13.72 -19.74
C ASP A 353 4.17 -12.47 -19.81
N SER A 354 4.07 -11.84 -20.99
CA SER A 354 3.24 -10.65 -21.19
C SER A 354 1.72 -10.91 -21.14
N THR A 355 1.30 -12.17 -21.15
CA THR A 355 -0.08 -12.66 -21.20
C THR A 355 -0.49 -13.50 -19.98
N CYS A 356 0.45 -13.89 -19.12
CA CYS A 356 0.19 -14.75 -17.96
C CYS A 356 0.94 -14.31 -16.68
N THR A 357 0.20 -14.23 -15.57
CA THR A 357 0.74 -14.05 -14.21
C THR A 357 0.34 -15.25 -13.34
N LEU A 358 1.28 -15.83 -12.60
CA LEU A 358 0.97 -16.73 -11.49
C LEU A 358 0.63 -15.88 -10.25
N LEU A 359 -0.49 -16.19 -9.59
CA LEU A 359 -0.78 -15.79 -8.22
C LEU A 359 -0.67 -17.02 -7.32
N ARG A 360 0.09 -16.91 -6.23
CA ARG A 360 0.15 -17.87 -5.12
C ARG A 360 -0.76 -17.35 -4.02
N VAL A 361 -1.86 -18.04 -3.74
CA VAL A 361 -2.92 -17.56 -2.84
C VAL A 361 -3.35 -18.62 -1.84
N TRP A 362 -4.01 -18.21 -0.76
CA TRP A 362 -4.60 -19.13 0.21
C TRP A 362 -5.88 -18.56 0.83
N ASP A 363 -6.86 -19.42 1.14
CA ASP A 363 -8.20 -19.05 1.64
C ASP A 363 -8.47 -19.50 3.09
N GLY A 364 -7.43 -19.88 3.82
CA GLY A 364 -7.56 -20.44 5.16
C GLY A 364 -7.91 -21.94 5.19
N SER A 365 -8.16 -22.58 4.04
CA SER A 365 -8.52 -24.00 3.97
C SER A 365 -7.51 -24.85 3.19
N ARG A 366 -7.49 -26.17 3.47
CA ARG A 366 -6.72 -27.15 2.69
C ARG A 366 -7.57 -27.65 1.53
N CYS A 367 -7.05 -27.59 0.30
CA CYS A 367 -7.74 -28.18 -0.85
C CYS A 367 -7.91 -29.70 -0.67
N ALA A 368 -9.07 -30.23 -1.05
CA ALA A 368 -9.32 -31.68 -1.05
C ALA A 368 -8.55 -32.44 -2.15
N HIS A 369 -7.99 -31.71 -3.12
CA HIS A 369 -7.25 -32.24 -4.27
C HIS A 369 -5.81 -31.74 -4.27
N THR A 370 -4.87 -32.60 -4.67
CA THR A 370 -3.46 -32.22 -4.84
C THR A 370 -3.34 -31.15 -5.91
N LEU A 371 -2.66 -30.05 -5.58
CA LEU A 371 -2.57 -28.87 -6.45
C LEU A 371 -1.32 -28.93 -7.35
N LEU A 372 -1.44 -28.44 -8.58
CA LEU A 372 -0.33 -28.39 -9.53
C LEU A 372 0.76 -27.44 -9.01
N LYS A 373 1.96 -27.97 -8.78
CA LYS A 373 3.16 -27.17 -8.51
C LYS A 373 3.67 -26.54 -9.80
N VAL A 374 3.87 -25.22 -9.80
CA VAL A 374 4.43 -24.47 -10.92
C VAL A 374 5.80 -23.96 -10.50
N ASN A 375 6.86 -24.57 -11.03
CA ASN A 375 8.22 -24.11 -10.75
C ASN A 375 8.48 -22.82 -11.55
N ILE A 376 8.87 -21.75 -10.87
CA ILE A 376 9.18 -20.45 -11.45
C ILE A 376 10.53 -19.99 -10.89
N SER A 377 11.36 -19.30 -11.69
CA SER A 377 12.61 -18.72 -11.18
C SER A 377 12.31 -17.75 -10.02
N PRO A 378 13.06 -17.81 -8.90
CA PRO A 378 12.86 -16.90 -7.78
C PRO A 378 13.06 -15.42 -8.16
N ASP A 379 13.82 -15.13 -9.22
CA ASP A 379 14.13 -13.77 -9.67
C ASP A 379 12.91 -12.96 -10.17
N ILE A 380 11.81 -13.64 -10.50
CA ILE A 380 10.57 -13.02 -11.01
C ILE A 380 9.39 -13.15 -10.05
N ILE A 381 9.63 -13.59 -8.80
CA ILE A 381 8.61 -13.70 -7.75
C ILE A 381 8.59 -12.41 -6.91
N GLU A 382 7.45 -11.72 -6.92
CA GLU A 382 7.14 -10.65 -5.97
C GLU A 382 6.44 -11.27 -4.74
N GLY A 383 7.20 -11.46 -3.66
CA GLY A 383 6.77 -12.11 -2.41
C GLY A 383 7.81 -13.12 -1.91
N PRO A 384 7.53 -13.89 -0.84
CA PRO A 384 8.39 -14.98 -0.42
C PRO A 384 8.53 -16.03 -1.55
N PRO A 385 9.75 -16.46 -1.92
CA PRO A 385 9.95 -17.41 -3.01
C PRO A 385 9.48 -18.83 -2.63
N SER A 386 9.54 -19.17 -1.35
CA SER A 386 9.08 -20.43 -0.76
C SER A 386 8.46 -20.19 0.61
N PHE A 387 7.61 -21.12 1.04
CA PHE A 387 6.97 -21.13 2.37
C PHE A 387 7.38 -22.41 3.13
N SER A 388 6.92 -22.57 4.37
CA SER A 388 7.10 -23.81 5.13
C SER A 388 6.51 -25.01 4.36
N ALA A 389 7.01 -26.23 4.56
CA ALA A 389 6.48 -27.41 3.87
C ALA A 389 4.96 -27.60 4.09
N ARG A 390 4.46 -27.22 5.28
CA ARG A 390 3.05 -27.29 5.66
C ARG A 390 2.22 -26.21 4.95
N LYS A 391 2.67 -24.94 4.96
CA LYS A 391 2.01 -23.82 4.26
C LYS A 391 2.03 -24.03 2.74
N GLU A 392 3.11 -24.60 2.20
CA GLU A 392 3.26 -24.96 0.77
C GLU A 392 2.21 -25.99 0.28
N GLU A 393 1.67 -26.86 1.15
CA GLU A 393 0.55 -27.76 0.82
C GLU A 393 -0.82 -27.05 0.74
N LEU A 394 -0.95 -25.89 1.37
CA LEU A 394 -2.19 -25.13 1.44
C LEU A 394 -2.31 -24.08 0.32
N ILE A 395 -1.19 -23.68 -0.26
CA ILE A 395 -1.11 -22.63 -1.28
C ILE A 395 -1.66 -23.11 -2.63
N ALA A 396 -2.65 -22.36 -3.14
CA ALA A 396 -3.18 -22.51 -4.48
C ALA A 396 -2.42 -21.67 -5.50
N ASN A 397 -1.98 -22.34 -6.56
CA ASN A 397 -1.38 -21.73 -7.75
C ASN A 397 -2.46 -21.38 -8.77
N ILE A 398 -2.68 -20.08 -9.00
CA ILE A 398 -3.68 -19.56 -9.95
C ILE A 398 -2.98 -18.89 -11.14
N LEU A 399 -3.23 -19.40 -12.35
CA LEU A 399 -2.76 -18.81 -13.60
C LEU A 399 -3.79 -17.79 -14.12
N VAL A 400 -3.40 -16.52 -14.15
CA VAL A 400 -4.23 -15.39 -14.58
C VAL A 400 -3.80 -14.93 -15.97
N TYR A 401 -4.76 -14.79 -16.90
CA TYR A 401 -4.49 -14.56 -18.31
C TYR A 401 -5.02 -13.22 -18.87
N ASP A 402 -4.41 -12.80 -19.97
CA ASP A 402 -4.86 -11.73 -20.88
C ASP A 402 -5.12 -10.39 -20.16
N ASN A 403 -6.31 -9.81 -20.34
CA ASN A 403 -6.70 -8.50 -19.79
C ASN A 403 -6.68 -8.41 -18.25
N HIS A 404 -6.55 -9.53 -17.54
CA HIS A 404 -6.46 -9.53 -16.08
C HIS A 404 -5.03 -9.28 -15.59
N VAL A 405 -4.01 -9.48 -16.45
CA VAL A 405 -2.58 -9.22 -16.16
C VAL A 405 -2.28 -7.73 -15.93
N GLU A 406 -3.03 -6.80 -16.53
CA GLU A 406 -2.88 -5.38 -16.22
C GLU A 406 -3.28 -5.04 -14.78
N PHE A 407 -4.19 -5.83 -14.19
CA PHE A 407 -4.64 -5.66 -12.81
C PHE A 407 -3.69 -6.34 -11.81
N THR A 408 -3.13 -7.51 -12.14
CA THR A 408 -2.17 -8.22 -11.25
C THR A 408 -0.91 -7.41 -10.95
N ARG A 409 -0.52 -6.49 -11.84
CA ARG A 409 0.58 -5.53 -11.61
C ARG A 409 0.35 -4.62 -10.40
N GLN A 410 -0.91 -4.28 -10.09
CA GLN A 410 -1.27 -3.36 -9.00
C GLN A 410 -1.35 -4.07 -7.64
N LEU A 411 -1.47 -5.40 -7.64
CA LEU A 411 -1.58 -6.22 -6.43
C LEU A 411 -0.26 -6.30 -5.67
N LYS A 412 -0.33 -6.43 -4.35
CA LYS A 412 0.80 -6.65 -3.45
C LYS A 412 0.59 -7.92 -2.62
N PRO A 413 1.65 -8.67 -2.28
CA PRO A 413 1.59 -9.68 -1.22
C PRO A 413 0.95 -9.09 0.05
N GLY A 414 0.03 -9.83 0.66
CA GLY A 414 -0.85 -9.39 1.75
C GLY A 414 -2.25 -8.98 1.30
N ASP A 415 -2.47 -8.59 0.04
CA ASP A 415 -3.79 -8.14 -0.45
C ASP A 415 -4.84 -9.25 -0.35
N PHE A 416 -6.04 -8.89 0.13
CA PHE A 416 -7.21 -9.76 0.11
C PHE A 416 -7.94 -9.65 -1.23
N LEU A 417 -8.13 -10.77 -1.92
CA LEU A 417 -8.68 -10.83 -3.27
C LEU A 417 -10.01 -11.60 -3.28
N ARG A 418 -10.95 -11.16 -4.12
CA ARG A 418 -11.98 -12.03 -4.70
C ARG A 418 -11.65 -12.29 -6.17
N LEU A 419 -11.57 -13.57 -6.53
CA LEU A 419 -11.54 -14.02 -7.93
C LEU A 419 -12.94 -14.54 -8.30
N TYR A 420 -13.40 -14.17 -9.50
CA TYR A 420 -14.74 -14.48 -9.99
C TYR A 420 -14.67 -15.40 -11.20
N ASN A 421 -15.50 -16.45 -11.22
CA ASN A 421 -15.60 -17.44 -12.30
C ASN A 421 -14.22 -18.07 -12.64
N LEU A 422 -13.50 -18.45 -11.58
CA LEU A 422 -12.24 -19.20 -11.61
C LEU A 422 -12.52 -20.65 -12.02
N ARG A 423 -11.68 -21.23 -12.89
CA ARG A 423 -11.87 -22.60 -13.40
C ARG A 423 -10.92 -23.58 -12.72
N ALA A 424 -11.46 -24.67 -12.18
CA ALA A 424 -10.69 -25.84 -11.75
C ALA A 424 -10.45 -26.78 -12.95
N ILE A 425 -9.20 -27.06 -13.31
CA ILE A 425 -8.83 -27.96 -14.43
C ILE A 425 -8.05 -29.16 -13.87
N PRO A 426 -8.52 -30.40 -14.08
CA PRO A 426 -7.73 -31.60 -13.75
C PRO A 426 -6.73 -31.95 -14.86
N GLY A 427 -5.52 -32.34 -14.47
CA GLY A 427 -4.49 -32.91 -15.33
C GLY A 427 -3.50 -31.89 -15.94
N SER A 428 -2.39 -32.40 -16.46
CA SER A 428 -1.25 -31.60 -16.92
C SER A 428 -1.53 -30.85 -18.24
N GLN A 429 -2.18 -29.69 -18.17
CA GLN A 429 -2.15 -28.75 -19.29
C GLN A 429 -0.80 -28.02 -19.31
N LYS A 430 -0.15 -27.96 -20.49
CA LYS A 430 1.14 -27.29 -20.67
C LYS A 430 1.05 -25.83 -20.24
N VAL A 431 1.69 -25.49 -19.12
CA VAL A 431 1.93 -24.09 -18.73
C VAL A 431 2.91 -23.49 -19.75
N PRO A 432 2.62 -22.31 -20.34
CA PRO A 432 3.59 -21.62 -21.19
C PRO A 432 4.88 -21.36 -20.43
N GLY A 433 6.04 -21.69 -21.03
CA GLY A 433 7.36 -21.31 -20.51
C GLY A 433 8.21 -22.41 -19.86
N LEU A 434 7.70 -23.61 -19.58
CA LEU A 434 8.50 -24.69 -18.97
C LEU A 434 8.95 -25.77 -19.98
N PRO A 435 10.23 -26.21 -19.97
CA PRO A 435 10.66 -27.39 -20.72
C PRO A 435 10.01 -28.66 -20.13
N SER A 436 9.53 -29.56 -21.00
CA SER A 436 8.80 -30.76 -20.57
C SER A 436 9.74 -31.85 -20.07
N SER A 437 9.92 -31.95 -18.74
CA SER A 437 10.81 -32.94 -18.10
C SER A 437 10.27 -33.56 -16.81
N GLN A 438 8.94 -33.63 -16.63
CA GLN A 438 8.31 -34.43 -15.57
C GLN A 438 7.16 -35.30 -16.11
N PRO A 439 6.95 -36.53 -15.59
CA PRO A 439 5.82 -37.39 -15.97
C PRO A 439 4.47 -36.76 -15.62
N ALA A 440 3.44 -37.04 -16.42
CA ALA A 440 2.11 -36.50 -16.22
C ALA A 440 1.37 -37.20 -15.06
N GLU A 441 1.41 -36.60 -13.87
CA GLU A 441 0.60 -37.06 -12.73
C GLU A 441 -0.88 -36.68 -12.94
N LEU A 442 -1.70 -37.69 -13.24
CA LEU A 442 -3.11 -37.60 -13.67
C LEU A 442 -4.09 -36.99 -12.65
N HIS A 443 -3.62 -36.64 -11.44
CA HIS A 443 -4.46 -36.26 -10.30
C HIS A 443 -4.27 -34.82 -9.82
N HIS A 444 -3.41 -34.02 -10.46
CA HIS A 444 -3.20 -32.63 -10.08
C HIS A 444 -4.28 -31.69 -10.61
N LEU A 445 -4.73 -30.77 -9.75
CA LEU A 445 -5.69 -29.73 -10.06
C LEU A 445 -4.98 -28.38 -10.25
N SER A 446 -5.27 -27.67 -11.35
CA SER A 446 -4.80 -26.31 -11.60
C SER A 446 -5.96 -25.31 -11.65
N PHE A 447 -5.68 -24.07 -11.26
CA PHE A 447 -6.66 -22.99 -11.25
C PHE A 447 -6.36 -21.96 -12.33
N HIS A 448 -7.32 -21.68 -13.19
CA HIS A 448 -7.15 -20.80 -14.36
C HIS A 448 -8.20 -19.69 -14.38
N LEU A 449 -7.75 -18.44 -14.33
CA LEU A 449 -8.56 -17.26 -14.63
C LEU A 449 -8.28 -16.83 -16.08
N HIS A 450 -8.99 -17.44 -17.02
CA HIS A 450 -8.89 -17.15 -18.47
C HIS A 450 -9.16 -15.67 -18.79
N GLY A 451 -8.79 -15.21 -19.98
CA GLY A 451 -9.20 -13.89 -20.46
C GLY A 451 -10.71 -13.66 -20.59
N GLY A 452 -11.04 -12.39 -20.75
CA GLY A 452 -12.38 -11.87 -20.98
C GLY A 452 -13.25 -11.73 -19.72
N THR A 453 -14.30 -10.92 -19.80
CA THR A 453 -15.29 -10.67 -18.74
C THR A 453 -16.60 -11.45 -18.96
N ALA A 454 -16.52 -12.61 -19.61
CA ALA A 454 -17.66 -13.50 -19.81
C ALA A 454 -18.11 -14.09 -18.46
N TYR A 455 -19.42 -14.21 -18.24
CA TYR A 455 -20.02 -14.73 -17.01
C TYR A 455 -19.51 -14.06 -15.71
N GLY A 456 -19.20 -12.75 -15.77
CA GLY A 456 -18.75 -11.98 -14.60
C GLY A 456 -17.25 -12.10 -14.27
N ARG A 457 -16.50 -12.94 -15.01
CA ARG A 457 -15.09 -13.26 -14.75
C ARG A 457 -14.21 -12.03 -14.52
N GLY A 458 -13.37 -12.12 -13.49
CA GLY A 458 -12.30 -11.17 -13.19
C GLY A 458 -11.76 -11.35 -11.78
N LEU A 459 -11.05 -10.35 -11.28
CA LEU A 459 -10.59 -10.29 -9.89
C LEU A 459 -10.71 -8.86 -9.35
N ARG A 460 -10.75 -8.71 -8.02
CA ARG A 460 -10.87 -7.43 -7.31
C ARG A 460 -10.27 -7.54 -5.90
N ILE A 461 -9.64 -6.47 -5.41
CA ILE A 461 -9.21 -6.36 -4.01
C ILE A 461 -10.44 -6.12 -3.11
N LEU A 462 -10.57 -6.86 -2.02
CA LEU A 462 -11.60 -6.69 -1.02
C LEU A 462 -11.15 -5.73 0.11
N PRO A 463 -12.03 -4.87 0.64
CA PRO A 463 -11.73 -4.07 1.83
C PRO A 463 -11.49 -4.92 3.07
N GLU A 464 -10.53 -4.52 3.90
CA GLU A 464 -10.19 -5.23 5.14
C GLU A 464 -11.31 -5.28 6.19
N ASN A 465 -12.28 -4.36 6.11
CA ASN A 465 -13.46 -4.32 6.97
C ASN A 465 -14.64 -5.16 6.45
N SER A 466 -14.49 -5.87 5.32
CA SER A 466 -15.54 -6.76 4.82
C SER A 466 -15.64 -8.04 5.64
N SER A 467 -16.85 -8.56 5.84
CA SER A 467 -17.15 -9.78 6.61
C SER A 467 -16.28 -10.97 6.20
N ASP A 468 -16.17 -11.20 4.89
CA ASP A 468 -15.44 -12.32 4.31
C ASP A 468 -13.93 -12.21 4.58
N VAL A 469 -13.39 -10.97 4.63
CA VAL A 469 -11.99 -10.73 4.97
C VAL A 469 -11.77 -10.82 6.48
N GLN A 470 -12.72 -10.41 7.31
CA GLN A 470 -12.65 -10.61 8.77
C GLN A 470 -12.78 -12.08 9.18
N GLU A 471 -13.54 -12.90 8.44
CA GLU A 471 -13.53 -14.35 8.61
C GLU A 471 -12.19 -14.95 8.15
N LEU A 472 -11.70 -14.58 6.95
CA LEU A 472 -10.42 -15.07 6.45
C LEU A 472 -9.26 -14.70 7.36
N LYS A 473 -9.15 -13.43 7.82
CA LYS A 473 -8.13 -12.99 8.78
C LYS A 473 -8.10 -13.87 10.03
N ARG A 474 -9.25 -14.08 10.69
CA ARG A 474 -9.34 -14.98 11.85
C ARG A 474 -8.81 -16.39 11.58
N VAL A 475 -9.01 -16.93 10.37
CA VAL A 475 -8.48 -18.27 10.01
C VAL A 475 -6.97 -18.23 9.72
N LEU A 476 -6.47 -17.14 9.11
CA LEU A 476 -5.03 -16.94 8.90
C LEU A 476 -4.29 -16.79 10.23
N ASP A 477 -4.79 -15.92 11.12
CA ASP A 477 -4.22 -15.65 12.44
C ASP A 477 -4.10 -16.96 13.25
N LEU A 478 -5.19 -17.75 13.32
CA LEU A 478 -5.21 -19.06 13.98
C LEU A 478 -4.20 -20.08 13.40
N PHE A 479 -3.85 -19.98 12.12
CA PHE A 479 -2.89 -20.88 11.50
C PHE A 479 -1.45 -20.43 11.70
N GLU A 480 -1.18 -19.13 11.81
CA GLU A 480 0.15 -18.64 12.18
C GLU A 480 0.46 -19.00 13.64
N ASP A 481 -0.52 -18.94 14.53
CA ASP A 481 -0.43 -19.53 15.89
C ASP A 481 -0.21 -21.05 15.85
N ASP A 482 -0.93 -21.81 15.02
CA ASP A 482 -0.77 -23.27 14.93
C ASP A 482 0.53 -23.72 14.23
N GLU A 483 1.12 -22.92 13.33
CA GLU A 483 2.50 -23.14 12.86
C GLU A 483 3.53 -22.85 13.94
N LEU A 484 3.34 -21.80 14.75
CA LEU A 484 4.18 -21.52 15.92
C LEU A 484 4.16 -22.72 16.90
N ASN A 485 2.96 -23.22 17.19
CA ASN A 485 2.71 -24.30 18.15
C ASN A 485 3.23 -25.67 17.66
N ASN A 486 3.05 -26.00 16.38
CA ASN A 486 3.60 -27.25 15.81
C ASN A 486 5.12 -27.21 15.59
N SER A 487 5.68 -26.03 15.30
CA SER A 487 7.14 -25.82 15.30
C SER A 487 7.72 -26.07 16.70
N TYR A 488 7.05 -25.56 17.74
CA TYR A 488 7.37 -25.82 19.15
C TYR A 488 7.31 -27.31 19.54
N LEU A 489 6.35 -28.06 19.02
CA LEU A 489 6.16 -29.48 19.36
C LEU A 489 7.20 -30.41 18.72
N MET A 490 7.69 -30.12 17.51
CA MET A 490 8.73 -30.94 16.86
C MET A 490 10.11 -30.80 17.54
N ASP A 491 10.46 -29.61 18.04
CA ASP A 491 11.74 -29.38 18.73
C ASP A 491 11.75 -29.88 20.20
N THR A 492 10.61 -30.29 20.76
CA THR A 492 10.48 -30.64 22.18
C THR A 492 10.70 -32.13 22.50
N TRP A 493 10.61 -33.04 21.53
CA TRP A 493 10.78 -34.50 21.75
C TRP A 493 11.94 -35.15 20.98
N SER A 494 13.08 -34.47 20.91
CA SER A 494 14.38 -35.12 20.63
C SER A 494 15.06 -35.63 21.91
N THR A 495 14.37 -36.49 22.66
CA THR A 495 14.99 -37.34 23.69
C THR A 495 14.18 -38.61 23.86
N THR A 496 14.80 -39.77 23.59
CA THR A 496 14.22 -41.08 23.86
C THR A 496 14.21 -41.38 25.36
N PRO A 497 13.10 -41.94 25.86
CA PRO A 497 13.17 -43.01 26.84
C PRO A 497 12.57 -44.29 26.25
N GLU A 498 13.22 -45.42 26.52
CA GLU A 498 12.63 -46.74 26.29
C GLU A 498 11.47 -47.01 27.28
N SER A 499 10.61 -47.98 26.94
CA SER A 499 9.63 -48.67 27.82
C SER A 499 8.13 -48.32 27.68
N SER A 500 7.49 -48.99 26.71
CA SER A 500 6.25 -49.80 26.83
C SER A 500 4.91 -49.24 27.37
N ALA A 501 3.83 -49.77 26.75
CA ALA A 501 2.47 -49.96 27.28
C ALA A 501 1.43 -48.81 27.19
N GLY A 502 1.03 -48.53 25.94
CA GLY A 502 -0.38 -48.57 25.46
C GLY A 502 -1.54 -47.94 26.25
N ALA A 503 -2.23 -47.00 25.59
CA ALA A 503 -3.68 -46.82 25.65
C ALA A 503 -4.19 -46.19 24.33
N GLU A 504 -5.39 -46.55 23.88
CA GLU A 504 -6.08 -45.92 22.74
C GLU A 504 -6.93 -44.71 23.18
N ALA A 505 -7.54 -44.04 22.19
CA ALA A 505 -8.62 -43.03 22.28
C ALA A 505 -8.21 -41.57 22.62
N ALA A 506 -8.97 -40.53 22.22
CA ALA A 506 -9.88 -40.35 21.08
C ALA A 506 -10.36 -38.87 21.01
N GLY A 507 -10.40 -38.28 19.81
CA GLY A 507 -11.25 -37.13 19.46
C GLY A 507 -11.03 -35.79 20.21
N GLY A 508 -11.80 -34.77 19.82
CA GLY A 508 -11.99 -33.56 20.63
C GLY A 508 -11.64 -32.23 19.94
N LEU A 509 -12.63 -31.61 19.31
CA LEU A 509 -12.66 -30.19 18.98
C LEU A 509 -13.17 -29.41 20.20
N GLU A 510 -12.36 -28.51 20.77
CA GLU A 510 -12.78 -27.52 21.80
C GLU A 510 -12.08 -26.20 21.45
N LEU A 511 -12.78 -25.16 20.97
CA LEU A 511 -13.63 -24.17 21.67
C LEU A 511 -12.84 -22.94 22.17
N LEU A 512 -13.48 -21.77 22.09
CA LEU A 512 -12.97 -20.51 22.64
C LEU A 512 -12.64 -20.68 24.12
N ASP A 513 -11.44 -20.27 24.54
CA ASP A 513 -11.10 -20.24 25.97
C ASP A 513 -11.47 -18.88 26.57
N ASP A 514 -12.65 -18.83 27.22
CA ASP A 514 -13.19 -17.68 27.99
C ASP A 514 -12.39 -17.43 29.31
N ARG A 515 -11.06 -17.56 29.27
CA ARG A 515 -10.19 -17.35 30.44
C ARG A 515 -10.14 -15.88 30.82
N HIS A 516 -10.61 -15.62 32.03
CA HIS A 516 -10.46 -14.33 32.68
C HIS A 516 -8.97 -14.08 32.99
N PRO A 517 -8.45 -12.86 32.81
CA PRO A 517 -7.04 -12.58 33.03
C PRO A 517 -6.66 -12.75 34.51
N GLU A 518 -5.61 -13.54 34.75
CA GLU A 518 -5.01 -13.82 36.05
C GLU A 518 -4.28 -12.59 36.61
N GLN A 519 -4.20 -12.49 37.94
CA GLN A 519 -3.43 -11.43 38.61
C GLN A 519 -1.95 -11.83 38.73
N LEU A 520 -1.03 -10.88 38.62
CA LEU A 520 0.42 -11.16 38.72
C LEU A 520 0.81 -11.80 40.06
N SER A 521 0.11 -11.46 41.15
CA SER A 521 0.33 -12.11 42.44
C SER A 521 -0.03 -13.62 42.45
N GLU A 522 -0.93 -14.06 41.57
CA GLU A 522 -1.33 -15.46 41.41
C GLU A 522 -0.34 -16.20 40.50
N VAL A 523 0.06 -15.56 39.39
CA VAL A 523 1.11 -16.05 38.48
C VAL A 523 2.46 -16.23 39.19
N ARG A 524 2.81 -15.35 40.14
CA ARG A 524 4.00 -15.51 40.99
C ARG A 524 3.89 -16.67 41.99
N ARG A 525 2.67 -17.04 42.40
CA ARG A 525 2.41 -18.19 43.30
C ARG A 525 2.28 -19.51 42.55
N ALA A 526 2.03 -19.48 41.25
CA ALA A 526 2.04 -20.65 40.38
C ALA A 526 3.47 -21.21 40.22
N GLY A 527 3.58 -22.53 40.09
CA GLY A 527 4.85 -23.19 39.79
C GLY A 527 5.34 -22.94 38.35
N PRO A 528 6.60 -23.30 38.03
CA PRO A 528 7.10 -23.29 36.66
C PRO A 528 6.34 -24.30 35.78
N GLY A 529 6.23 -24.00 34.48
CA GLY A 529 5.60 -24.87 33.47
C GLY A 529 4.15 -24.51 33.10
N GLY A 530 3.65 -23.34 33.51
CA GLY A 530 2.30 -22.85 33.22
C GLY A 530 2.25 -21.80 32.11
N VAL A 531 1.12 -21.71 31.41
CA VAL A 531 0.77 -20.59 30.52
C VAL A 531 -0.30 -19.74 31.20
N HIS A 532 -0.02 -18.45 31.39
CA HIS A 532 -0.84 -17.51 32.15
C HIS A 532 -1.29 -16.35 31.26
N HIS A 533 -2.58 -16.05 31.26
CA HIS A 533 -3.14 -14.90 30.52
C HIS A 533 -3.28 -13.73 31.48
N VAL A 534 -2.59 -12.61 31.25
CA VAL A 534 -2.55 -11.47 32.18
C VAL A 534 -2.92 -10.15 31.54
N ARG A 535 -3.42 -9.22 32.34
CA ARG A 535 -3.69 -7.83 31.94
C ARG A 535 -2.85 -6.87 32.78
N VAL A 536 -1.87 -6.21 32.15
CA VAL A 536 -0.75 -5.54 32.83
C VAL A 536 -0.34 -4.24 32.14
N GLN A 537 0.32 -3.34 32.86
CA GLN A 537 1.03 -2.19 32.29
C GLN A 537 2.54 -2.45 32.27
N LEU A 538 3.26 -1.90 31.28
CA LEU A 538 4.72 -1.94 31.26
C LEU A 538 5.27 -0.80 32.15
N ARG A 539 5.93 -1.16 33.26
CA ARG A 539 6.51 -0.19 34.20
C ARG A 539 7.86 0.31 33.69
N SER A 540 8.74 -0.60 33.28
CA SER A 540 10.07 -0.30 32.76
C SER A 540 10.56 -1.44 31.87
N TYR A 541 11.56 -1.18 31.04
CA TYR A 541 12.19 -2.19 30.19
C TYR A 541 13.71 -2.04 30.14
N GLU A 542 14.40 -3.12 29.84
CA GLU A 542 15.84 -3.19 29.62
C GLU A 542 16.11 -4.00 28.33
N PRO A 543 17.08 -3.62 27.49
CA PRO A 543 17.90 -2.41 27.58
C PRO A 543 17.19 -1.16 27.05
N GLN A 544 17.63 0.01 27.50
CA GLN A 544 17.09 1.31 27.07
C GLN A 544 17.59 1.78 25.70
N LYS A 545 18.69 1.20 25.19
CA LYS A 545 19.29 1.56 23.89
C LYS A 545 19.03 0.47 22.85
N LEU A 546 18.52 0.87 21.68
CA LEU A 546 18.12 -0.06 20.62
C LEU A 546 19.25 -0.98 20.11
N HIS A 547 20.50 -0.50 20.03
CA HIS A 547 21.63 -1.36 19.60
C HIS A 547 21.91 -2.50 20.60
N GLN A 548 21.55 -2.34 21.87
CA GLN A 548 21.72 -3.38 22.90
C GLN A 548 20.56 -4.39 22.88
N LEU A 549 19.43 -4.03 22.30
CA LEU A 549 18.23 -4.86 22.17
C LEU A 549 18.39 -5.90 21.06
N LEU A 550 19.16 -5.59 20.01
CA LEU A 550 19.63 -6.56 19.02
C LEU A 550 20.77 -7.40 19.58
N LYS A 551 20.67 -8.73 19.43
CA LYS A 551 21.72 -9.70 19.76
C LYS A 551 22.00 -10.59 18.56
N LEU A 552 23.17 -11.21 18.56
CA LEU A 552 23.54 -12.30 17.65
C LEU A 552 23.35 -13.64 18.37
N TYR A 553 22.47 -14.50 17.85
CA TYR A 553 22.21 -15.84 18.34
C TYR A 553 22.88 -16.90 17.45
N CYS A 554 23.50 -17.92 18.08
CA CYS A 554 24.02 -19.09 17.37
C CYS A 554 23.14 -20.31 17.64
N SER A 555 22.48 -20.85 16.61
CA SER A 555 21.64 -22.05 16.71
C SER A 555 22.38 -23.32 17.12
N LYS A 556 23.70 -23.42 16.87
CA LYS A 556 24.50 -24.64 17.12
C LYS A 556 25.01 -24.80 18.55
N CYS A 557 25.25 -23.69 19.27
CA CYS A 557 25.71 -23.73 20.67
C CYS A 557 24.83 -22.90 21.62
N SER A 558 23.70 -22.40 21.12
CA SER A 558 22.78 -21.49 21.81
C SER A 558 23.43 -20.24 22.44
N SER A 559 24.64 -19.89 22.01
CA SER A 559 25.34 -18.70 22.52
C SER A 559 24.68 -17.43 21.98
N MET A 560 24.53 -16.44 22.87
CA MET A 560 24.05 -15.11 22.53
C MET A 560 25.18 -14.10 22.76
N GLN A 561 25.40 -13.21 21.80
CA GLN A 561 26.45 -12.21 21.80
C GLN A 561 25.87 -10.84 21.46
N ASP A 562 26.49 -9.77 21.93
CA ASP A 562 26.13 -8.42 21.52
C ASP A 562 26.51 -8.17 20.05
N VAL A 563 25.73 -7.32 19.37
CA VAL A 563 26.11 -6.84 18.03
C VAL A 563 27.33 -5.92 18.18
N PRO A 564 28.43 -6.15 17.45
CA PRO A 564 29.64 -5.32 17.52
C PRO A 564 29.37 -3.85 17.19
N ASP A 565 29.81 -2.95 18.07
CA ASP A 565 29.72 -1.50 17.86
C ASP A 565 30.48 -1.06 16.60
N GLU A 566 29.99 -0.02 15.93
CA GLU A 566 30.54 0.47 14.66
C GLU A 566 32.01 0.89 14.78
N GLU A 567 32.39 1.54 15.89
CA GLU A 567 33.79 1.89 16.20
C GLU A 567 34.69 0.64 16.31
N LEU A 568 34.20 -0.48 16.84
CA LEU A 568 34.97 -1.72 16.92
C LEU A 568 35.18 -2.33 15.53
N VAL A 569 34.15 -2.30 14.68
CA VAL A 569 34.24 -2.76 13.30
C VAL A 569 35.18 -1.86 12.48
N GLU A 570 35.03 -0.53 12.54
CA GLU A 570 35.94 0.43 11.90
C GLU A 570 37.40 0.23 12.32
N ASN A 571 37.64 -0.06 13.60
CA ASN A 571 38.99 -0.35 14.10
C ASN A 571 39.57 -1.65 13.51
N LEU A 572 38.76 -2.69 13.28
CA LEU A 572 39.21 -3.94 12.65
C LEU A 572 39.57 -3.73 11.17
N PHE A 573 38.74 -3.01 10.41
CA PHE A 573 39.05 -2.62 9.02
C PHE A 573 40.30 -1.70 8.95
N SER A 574 40.42 -0.77 9.90
CA SER A 574 41.58 0.11 10.05
C SER A 574 42.86 -0.64 10.42
N GLN A 575 42.79 -1.77 11.12
CA GLN A 575 43.94 -2.63 11.39
C GLN A 575 44.30 -3.46 10.16
N ALA A 576 43.32 -4.11 9.52
CA ALA A 576 43.52 -4.92 8.32
C ALA A 576 44.12 -4.12 7.14
N SER A 577 43.84 -2.82 7.04
CA SER A 577 44.37 -1.94 6.00
C SER A 577 45.77 -1.35 6.26
N ARG A 578 46.34 -1.50 7.47
CA ARG A 578 47.65 -0.92 7.85
C ARG A 578 48.87 -1.70 7.38
N SER A 579 48.74 -3.01 7.11
CA SER A 579 49.85 -3.85 6.66
C SER A 579 49.52 -4.59 5.36
N PRO A 580 50.01 -4.13 4.19
CA PRO A 580 49.92 -4.88 2.95
C PRO A 580 50.92 -6.05 2.97
N VAL A 581 50.57 -7.12 3.67
CA VAL A 581 51.30 -8.40 3.63
C VAL A 581 51.01 -9.05 2.28
N PRO A 582 52.04 -9.50 1.53
CA PRO A 582 51.82 -10.26 0.31
C PRO A 582 50.86 -11.43 0.56
N CYS A 583 49.90 -11.61 -0.33
CA CYS A 583 48.94 -12.70 -0.28
C CYS A 583 49.07 -13.50 -1.57
N ASP A 584 49.31 -14.80 -1.45
CA ASP A 584 49.15 -15.72 -2.57
C ASP A 584 47.65 -16.00 -2.72
N PRO A 585 46.99 -15.51 -3.79
CA PRO A 585 45.56 -15.71 -3.96
C PRO A 585 45.27 -17.19 -4.26
N PRO A 586 44.11 -17.73 -3.82
CA PRO A 586 43.72 -19.09 -4.16
C PRO A 586 43.74 -19.34 -5.69
N PRO A 587 43.99 -20.58 -6.15
CA PRO A 587 44.14 -20.86 -7.59
C PRO A 587 42.89 -20.57 -8.41
N TRP A 588 41.71 -20.48 -7.78
CA TRP A 588 40.45 -20.07 -8.39
C TRP A 588 40.23 -18.55 -8.48
N ALA A 589 41.04 -17.73 -7.80
CA ALA A 589 40.85 -16.28 -7.74
C ALA A 589 41.61 -15.53 -8.85
N LEU A 590 40.97 -14.51 -9.42
CA LEU A 590 41.58 -13.43 -10.21
C LEU A 590 41.82 -12.25 -9.28
N SER A 591 43.03 -11.70 -9.29
CA SER A 591 43.42 -10.59 -8.42
C SER A 591 43.67 -9.31 -9.22
N GLY A 592 43.09 -8.20 -8.77
CA GLY A 592 43.36 -6.86 -9.25
C GLY A 592 43.78 -5.94 -8.10
N MET A 593 44.47 -4.84 -8.42
CA MET A 593 44.86 -3.81 -7.46
C MET A 593 44.35 -2.45 -7.91
N ALA A 594 43.59 -1.77 -7.05
CA ALA A 594 43.16 -0.40 -7.25
C ALA A 594 44.04 0.53 -6.39
N ARG A 595 44.66 1.53 -7.04
CA ARG A 595 45.35 2.63 -6.36
C ARG A 595 44.35 3.77 -6.18
N LEU A 596 44.00 4.04 -4.93
CA LEU A 596 43.07 5.11 -4.57
C LEU A 596 43.75 6.49 -4.67
N PRO A 597 42.98 7.57 -4.92
CA PRO A 597 43.52 8.93 -5.04
C PRO A 597 44.23 9.40 -3.75
N PRO A 598 45.10 10.42 -3.84
CA PRO A 598 46.02 10.77 -2.75
C PRO A 598 45.31 11.42 -1.53
N GLY A 599 44.89 10.56 -0.60
CA GLY A 599 44.61 10.92 0.80
C GLY A 599 45.86 10.78 1.70
N PRO A 600 45.75 11.07 3.01
CA PRO A 600 46.88 11.06 3.94
C PRO A 600 47.54 9.68 4.16
N LEU A 601 46.86 8.57 3.84
CA LEU A 601 47.48 7.25 3.77
C LEU A 601 47.53 6.76 2.31
N LYS A 602 48.73 6.41 1.83
CA LYS A 602 48.92 5.66 0.58
C LYS A 602 48.54 4.19 0.80
N ARG A 603 47.25 3.87 0.70
CA ARG A 603 46.72 2.50 0.79
C ARG A 603 46.40 1.93 -0.60
N THR A 604 46.58 0.62 -0.75
CA THR A 604 46.27 -0.13 -1.97
C THR A 604 45.11 -1.06 -1.66
N LEU A 605 44.04 -0.98 -2.43
CA LEU A 605 42.89 -1.88 -2.32
C LEU A 605 43.14 -3.07 -3.25
N SER A 606 43.24 -4.28 -2.69
CA SER A 606 43.31 -5.51 -3.49
C SER A 606 41.91 -6.10 -3.61
N ILE A 607 41.55 -6.47 -4.83
CA ILE A 607 40.24 -7.00 -5.21
C ILE A 607 40.46 -8.40 -5.76
N HIS A 608 39.72 -9.38 -5.24
CA HIS A 608 39.75 -10.75 -5.74
C HIS A 608 38.35 -11.21 -6.19
N MET A 609 38.28 -11.93 -7.31
CA MET A 609 37.05 -12.41 -7.93
C MET A 609 37.21 -13.87 -8.36
N SER A 610 36.13 -14.66 -8.43
CA SER A 610 36.21 -16.03 -8.95
C SER A 610 36.47 -16.04 -10.46
N LYS A 611 37.41 -16.90 -10.92
CA LYS A 611 37.67 -17.18 -12.34
C LYS A 611 36.41 -17.68 -13.04
N GLN A 612 35.65 -18.56 -12.38
CA GLN A 612 34.43 -19.13 -12.92
C GLN A 612 33.35 -18.04 -13.08
N LEU A 613 33.08 -17.25 -12.04
CA LEU A 613 32.12 -16.14 -12.11
C LEU A 613 32.42 -15.13 -13.23
N VAL A 614 33.70 -14.80 -13.42
CA VAL A 614 34.13 -13.92 -14.51
C VAL A 614 33.92 -14.57 -15.87
N SER A 615 34.17 -15.88 -16.02
CA SER A 615 33.93 -16.61 -17.27
C SER A 615 32.44 -16.79 -17.61
N GLU A 616 31.56 -16.87 -16.58
CA GLU A 616 30.10 -16.94 -16.73
C GLU A 616 29.44 -15.56 -16.91
N GLY A 617 30.21 -14.47 -16.91
CA GLY A 617 29.69 -13.09 -17.01
C GLY A 617 28.98 -12.57 -15.75
N LYS A 618 29.02 -13.31 -14.64
CA LYS A 618 28.36 -13.02 -13.36
C LYS A 618 29.25 -12.18 -12.41
N THR A 619 29.97 -11.21 -12.95
CA THR A 619 31.03 -10.46 -12.25
C THR A 619 30.54 -9.65 -11.04
N THR A 620 29.27 -9.28 -10.99
CA THR A 620 28.67 -8.51 -9.89
C THR A 620 28.16 -9.36 -8.72
N GLN A 621 28.20 -10.69 -8.80
CA GLN A 621 27.55 -11.53 -7.79
C GLN A 621 28.38 -11.72 -6.51
N LEU A 622 29.72 -11.77 -6.59
CA LEU A 622 30.60 -11.94 -5.44
C LEU A 622 31.96 -11.28 -5.66
N ILE A 623 32.40 -10.49 -4.67
CA ILE A 623 33.71 -9.84 -4.65
C ILE A 623 34.37 -10.02 -3.28
N PHE A 624 35.68 -10.26 -3.28
CA PHE A 624 36.52 -10.30 -2.08
C PHE A 624 37.39 -9.05 -2.06
N ILE A 625 37.45 -8.35 -0.93
CA ILE A 625 38.19 -7.08 -0.82
C ILE A 625 39.17 -7.10 0.35
N MET A 626 40.39 -6.63 0.09
CA MET A 626 41.49 -6.59 1.06
C MET A 626 42.05 -5.17 1.16
N GLY A 627 42.16 -4.64 2.38
CA GLY A 627 42.69 -3.31 2.64
C GLY A 627 41.70 -2.15 2.43
N SER A 628 40.40 -2.43 2.33
CA SER A 628 39.33 -1.43 2.37
C SER A 628 39.13 -0.83 3.77
N SER A 629 38.48 0.34 3.83
CA SER A 629 37.77 0.77 5.04
C SER A 629 36.36 0.14 5.13
N LEU A 630 35.67 0.35 6.25
CA LEU A 630 34.29 -0.13 6.43
C LEU A 630 33.33 0.58 5.44
N GLU A 631 33.49 1.90 5.28
CA GLU A 631 32.65 2.70 4.37
C GLU A 631 32.80 2.25 2.92
N GLU A 632 34.01 1.86 2.50
CA GLU A 632 34.25 1.33 1.16
C GLU A 632 33.64 -0.06 0.95
N ALA A 633 33.75 -0.93 1.96
CA ALA A 633 33.10 -2.24 1.92
C ALA A 633 31.58 -2.08 1.77
N ILE A 634 30.98 -1.13 2.48
CA ILE A 634 29.56 -0.77 2.38
C ILE A 634 29.26 -0.12 1.01
N GLN A 635 30.06 0.82 0.52
CA GLN A 635 29.84 1.46 -0.79
C GLN A 635 29.87 0.45 -1.94
N LEU A 636 30.74 -0.55 -1.89
CA LEU A 636 30.82 -1.60 -2.90
C LEU A 636 29.56 -2.47 -3.00
N THR A 637 28.73 -2.55 -1.94
CA THR A 637 27.43 -3.25 -1.99
C THR A 637 26.42 -2.62 -2.95
N SER A 638 26.66 -1.39 -3.42
CA SER A 638 25.85 -0.75 -4.45
C SER A 638 26.11 -1.29 -5.86
N GLY A 639 27.28 -1.88 -6.11
CA GLY A 639 27.68 -2.45 -7.40
C GLY A 639 27.84 -3.98 -7.38
N TYR A 640 27.99 -4.58 -6.21
CA TYR A 640 28.18 -6.02 -6.02
C TYR A 640 27.18 -6.58 -5.01
N GLN A 641 26.58 -7.73 -5.33
CA GLN A 641 25.55 -8.34 -4.48
C GLN A 641 26.13 -8.82 -3.14
N ASN A 642 27.28 -9.50 -3.18
CA ASN A 642 27.95 -10.05 -2.00
C ASN A 642 29.37 -9.50 -1.91
N VAL A 643 29.69 -8.79 -0.83
CA VAL A 643 31.03 -8.23 -0.57
C VAL A 643 31.62 -8.92 0.66
N VAL A 644 32.74 -9.63 0.47
CA VAL A 644 33.44 -10.39 1.51
C VAL A 644 34.75 -9.66 1.87
N PRO A 645 34.88 -9.07 3.07
CA PRO A 645 36.14 -8.51 3.51
C PRO A 645 37.12 -9.64 3.87
N VAL A 646 38.35 -9.53 3.38
CA VAL A 646 39.44 -10.50 3.61
C VAL A 646 40.73 -9.81 4.01
N MET A 647 41.61 -10.56 4.67
CA MET A 647 42.96 -10.13 5.02
C MET A 647 43.99 -11.22 4.66
N SER A 648 45.26 -10.84 4.58
CA SER A 648 46.37 -11.79 4.45
C SER A 648 46.81 -12.24 5.85
N SER A 649 46.86 -13.55 6.08
CA SER A 649 47.44 -14.16 7.28
C SER A 649 48.30 -15.35 6.89
N GLY A 650 49.55 -15.38 7.35
CA GLY A 650 50.51 -16.42 6.97
C GLY A 650 50.84 -16.49 5.46
N GLY A 651 50.53 -15.45 4.69
CA GLY A 651 50.65 -15.43 3.22
C GLY A 651 49.40 -15.92 2.47
N HIS A 652 48.36 -16.36 3.17
CA HIS A 652 47.12 -16.86 2.58
C HIS A 652 45.94 -15.91 2.82
N MET A 653 44.94 -15.97 1.92
CA MET A 653 43.71 -15.21 2.03
C MET A 653 42.81 -15.83 3.11
N THR A 654 42.49 -15.08 4.15
CA THR A 654 41.55 -15.45 5.21
C THR A 654 40.53 -14.34 5.43
N LEU A 655 39.45 -14.62 6.15
CA LEU A 655 38.48 -13.60 6.56
C LEU A 655 39.11 -12.67 7.61
N LEU A 656 38.50 -11.51 7.82
CA LEU A 656 38.75 -10.74 9.04
C LEU A 656 38.33 -11.56 10.28
N ASP A 657 38.74 -11.10 11.46
CA ASP A 657 38.23 -11.65 12.72
C ASP A 657 36.68 -11.64 12.71
N LEU A 658 36.06 -12.73 13.21
CA LEU A 658 34.60 -12.89 13.23
C LEU A 658 33.87 -11.90 14.16
N SER A 659 34.59 -11.00 14.86
CA SER A 659 34.08 -9.74 15.41
C SER A 659 33.52 -8.79 14.32
N ALA A 660 34.00 -8.88 13.10
CA ALA A 660 33.54 -8.09 11.97
C ALA A 660 32.53 -8.90 11.12
N PRO A 661 31.66 -8.22 10.33
CA PRO A 661 30.85 -8.90 9.34
C PRO A 661 31.74 -9.66 8.35
N PHE A 662 31.50 -10.95 8.15
CA PHE A 662 32.22 -11.74 7.14
C PHE A 662 31.65 -11.54 5.73
N LEU A 663 30.45 -10.97 5.63
CA LEU A 663 29.73 -10.72 4.39
C LEU A 663 28.82 -9.50 4.55
N PHE A 664 28.84 -8.62 3.56
CA PHE A 664 27.84 -7.58 3.36
C PHE A 664 26.99 -7.91 2.12
N ARG A 665 25.66 -7.78 2.25
CA ARG A 665 24.70 -7.98 1.16
C ARG A 665 23.72 -6.81 1.12
N GLY A 666 23.95 -5.86 0.21
CA GLY A 666 23.25 -4.57 0.25
C GLY A 666 23.45 -3.87 1.60
N ARG A 667 22.37 -3.65 2.37
CA ARG A 667 22.43 -3.06 3.71
C ARG A 667 22.65 -4.08 4.85
N LYS A 668 22.53 -5.39 4.59
CA LYS A 668 22.61 -6.44 5.61
C LYS A 668 24.07 -6.83 5.89
N ARG A 669 24.40 -7.03 7.18
CA ARG A 669 25.73 -7.41 7.70
C ARG A 669 25.64 -8.79 8.34
N PHE A 670 26.39 -9.79 7.87
CA PHE A 670 26.32 -11.16 8.40
C PHE A 670 27.53 -11.51 9.26
N TYR A 671 27.27 -12.19 10.38
CA TYR A 671 28.27 -12.53 11.40
C TYR A 671 28.37 -14.05 11.60
N GLY A 672 29.56 -14.51 12.03
CA GLY A 672 29.87 -15.92 12.26
C GLY A 672 30.18 -16.22 13.72
N CYS A 673 29.71 -17.36 14.24
CA CYS A 673 29.96 -17.75 15.62
C CYS A 673 31.40 -18.25 15.80
N ARG A 674 32.22 -17.53 16.59
CA ARG A 674 33.63 -17.88 16.85
C ARG A 674 33.84 -19.30 17.36
N ASN A 675 32.96 -19.78 18.23
CA ASN A 675 33.11 -21.09 18.88
C ASN A 675 32.67 -22.27 18.00
N CYS A 676 31.95 -22.00 16.91
CA CYS A 676 31.28 -23.02 16.09
C CYS A 676 31.72 -23.05 14.63
N SER A 677 32.48 -22.03 14.20
CA SER A 677 32.99 -21.85 12.83
C SER A 677 34.40 -22.41 12.72
N ASP A 678 34.68 -23.10 11.62
CA ASP A 678 36.02 -23.55 11.22
C ASP A 678 36.37 -22.85 9.90
N VAL A 679 37.01 -21.67 10.02
CA VAL A 679 37.12 -20.71 8.91
C VAL A 679 38.10 -21.21 7.84
N VAL A 680 37.57 -21.53 6.65
CA VAL A 680 38.38 -21.93 5.49
C VAL A 680 37.86 -21.26 4.23
N ILE A 681 38.59 -20.31 3.66
CA ILE A 681 38.19 -19.68 2.39
C ILE A 681 38.35 -20.68 1.23
N LYS A 682 37.22 -21.24 0.78
CA LYS A 682 37.07 -22.02 -0.44
C LYS A 682 36.31 -21.22 -1.50
N GLU A 683 36.35 -21.69 -2.74
CA GLU A 683 35.44 -21.17 -3.76
C GLU A 683 34.02 -21.64 -3.41
N PRO A 684 33.02 -20.73 -3.28
CA PRO A 684 31.64 -21.14 -3.00
C PRO A 684 30.93 -21.80 -4.19
N TRP A 685 31.60 -21.91 -5.34
CA TRP A 685 31.12 -22.69 -6.48
C TRP A 685 31.79 -24.06 -6.55
N GLY A 686 31.00 -25.10 -6.32
CA GLY A 686 31.32 -26.48 -6.64
C GLY A 686 30.04 -27.26 -6.87
N ASN A 687 29.91 -27.89 -8.05
CA ASN A 687 28.77 -28.72 -8.47
C ASN A 687 27.36 -28.11 -8.32
N GLY A 688 26.89 -27.43 -9.37
CA GLY A 688 25.45 -27.37 -9.69
C GLY A 688 24.55 -26.45 -8.85
N VAL A 689 25.12 -25.58 -8.00
CA VAL A 689 24.33 -24.58 -7.25
C VAL A 689 23.95 -23.40 -8.16
N GLU A 690 22.64 -23.16 -8.34
CA GLU A 690 22.10 -22.11 -9.23
C GLU A 690 22.01 -20.72 -8.58
N LEU A 691 21.98 -20.61 -7.24
CA LEU A 691 21.80 -19.33 -6.53
C LEU A 691 22.85 -19.14 -5.41
N ILE A 692 23.50 -17.98 -5.36
CA ILE A 692 24.29 -17.56 -4.19
C ILE A 692 23.35 -16.95 -3.14
N ASN A 693 23.44 -17.44 -1.91
CA ASN A 693 22.89 -16.78 -0.73
C ASN A 693 23.91 -16.82 0.43
N GLU A 694 23.62 -16.09 1.50
CA GLU A 694 24.44 -16.00 2.71
C GLU A 694 24.73 -17.36 3.36
N LYS A 695 23.82 -18.35 3.28
CA LYS A 695 24.04 -19.69 3.80
C LYS A 695 25.05 -20.45 2.96
N THR A 696 24.92 -20.44 1.64
CA THR A 696 25.91 -21.07 0.72
C THR A 696 27.31 -20.48 0.92
N ILE A 697 27.42 -19.16 1.11
CA ILE A 697 28.70 -18.49 1.39
C ILE A 697 29.25 -18.91 2.77
N ALA A 698 28.41 -18.91 3.81
CA ALA A 698 28.81 -19.33 5.15
C ALA A 698 29.29 -20.79 5.18
N GLU A 699 28.54 -21.71 4.57
CA GLU A 699 28.89 -23.14 4.44
C GLU A 699 30.20 -23.33 3.68
N ALA A 700 30.39 -22.65 2.54
CA ALA A 700 31.63 -22.70 1.78
C ALA A 700 32.84 -22.22 2.57
N PHE A 701 32.65 -21.24 3.47
CA PHE A 701 33.69 -20.70 4.34
C PHE A 701 33.84 -21.42 5.69
N GLY A 702 33.03 -22.46 5.94
CA GLY A 702 33.01 -23.19 7.23
C GLY A 702 32.46 -22.38 8.41
N ILE A 703 31.70 -21.32 8.14
CA ILE A 703 31.16 -20.39 9.13
C ILE A 703 29.82 -20.89 9.65
N GLN A 704 29.69 -20.97 10.97
CA GLN A 704 28.38 -21.06 11.61
C GLN A 704 27.73 -19.69 11.61
N LEU A 705 26.82 -19.45 10.66
CA LEU A 705 26.04 -18.22 10.56
C LEU A 705 25.29 -17.93 11.87
N MET A 706 25.36 -16.68 12.33
CA MET A 706 24.58 -16.17 13.45
C MET A 706 23.34 -15.42 12.96
N GLN A 707 22.27 -15.46 13.74
CA GLN A 707 20.99 -14.80 13.45
C GLN A 707 20.84 -13.56 14.32
N PHE A 708 20.31 -12.47 13.78
CA PHE A 708 19.85 -11.37 14.61
C PHE A 708 18.57 -11.80 15.34
N VAL A 709 18.50 -11.44 16.62
CA VAL A 709 17.34 -11.64 17.47
C VAL A 709 17.15 -10.41 18.35
N PHE A 710 15.91 -10.14 18.76
CA PHE A 710 15.65 -9.14 19.78
C PHE A 710 15.66 -9.81 21.16
N LEU A 711 16.29 -9.17 22.15
CA LEU A 711 16.17 -9.54 23.55
C LEU A 711 15.82 -8.32 24.38
N MET A 712 14.69 -8.38 25.07
CA MET A 712 14.31 -7.41 26.10
C MET A 712 13.89 -8.10 27.39
N LYS A 713 14.03 -7.38 28.48
CA LYS A 713 13.46 -7.69 29.79
C LYS A 713 12.44 -6.61 30.12
N PHE A 714 11.19 -7.00 30.28
CA PHE A 714 10.07 -6.14 30.67
C PHE A 714 9.78 -6.31 32.16
N LYS A 715 9.49 -5.19 32.82
CA LYS A 715 8.93 -5.17 34.17
C LYS A 715 7.46 -4.84 34.07
N LEU A 716 6.63 -5.88 34.08
CA LEU A 716 5.19 -5.78 34.02
C LEU A 716 4.65 -5.44 35.42
N GLN A 717 3.54 -4.73 35.49
CA GLN A 717 2.87 -4.36 36.74
C GLN A 717 1.35 -4.40 36.56
N ASP A 718 0.64 -4.90 37.57
CA ASP A 718 -0.81 -4.75 37.70
C ASP A 718 -1.16 -4.10 39.04
N ALA A 719 -2.42 -4.20 39.47
CA ALA A 719 -2.88 -3.69 40.76
C ALA A 719 -2.38 -4.50 41.98
N THR A 720 -1.68 -5.62 41.76
CA THR A 720 -1.39 -6.64 42.79
C THR A 720 0.11 -6.88 42.99
N ASP A 721 0.90 -6.89 41.92
CA ASP A 721 2.34 -7.15 41.96
C ASP A 721 3.07 -6.56 40.73
N SER A 722 4.38 -6.74 40.67
CA SER A 722 5.21 -6.49 39.48
C SER A 722 6.13 -7.67 39.18
N LEU A 723 6.25 -8.03 37.90
CA LEU A 723 6.92 -9.24 37.43
C LEU A 723 7.94 -8.93 36.34
N ASP A 724 9.13 -9.51 36.46
CA ASP A 724 10.18 -9.42 35.44
C ASP A 724 9.98 -10.55 34.42
N VAL A 725 9.88 -10.21 33.14
CA VAL A 725 9.54 -11.12 32.04
C VAL A 725 10.45 -10.86 30.83
N PHE A 726 10.89 -11.91 30.14
CA PHE A 726 11.70 -11.76 28.91
C PHE A 726 10.83 -11.75 27.64
N LEU A 727 11.21 -10.92 26.68
CA LEU A 727 10.72 -10.92 25.30
C LEU A 727 11.90 -11.32 24.40
N PHE A 728 11.79 -12.48 23.75
CA PHE A 728 12.85 -13.05 22.93
C PHE A 728 12.28 -13.76 21.69
N ARG A 729 11.68 -14.94 21.87
CA ARG A 729 11.21 -15.79 20.75
C ARG A 729 10.17 -15.08 19.88
N ASP A 730 9.17 -14.49 20.52
CA ASP A 730 8.03 -13.86 19.83
C ASP A 730 8.25 -12.34 19.64
N ALA A 731 9.49 -11.86 19.80
CA ALA A 731 9.80 -10.45 19.74
C ALA A 731 9.55 -9.83 18.35
N GLU A 732 9.83 -10.57 17.28
CA GLU A 732 9.56 -10.08 15.90
C GLU A 732 8.06 -9.92 15.64
N LEU A 733 7.24 -10.85 16.17
CA LEU A 733 5.77 -10.76 16.12
C LEU A 733 5.26 -9.59 16.97
N PHE A 734 5.80 -9.44 18.18
CA PHE A 734 5.46 -8.35 19.10
C PHE A 734 5.72 -6.96 18.49
N PHE A 735 6.83 -6.80 17.76
CA PHE A 735 7.18 -5.54 17.09
C PHE A 735 6.64 -5.38 15.66
N GLY A 736 6.17 -6.45 15.01
CA GLY A 736 5.80 -6.45 13.59
C GLY A 736 6.98 -6.12 12.66
N VAL A 737 8.21 -6.44 13.07
CA VAL A 737 9.48 -6.07 12.41
C VAL A 737 10.48 -7.20 12.66
N THR A 738 11.25 -7.61 11.65
CA THR A 738 12.33 -8.60 11.83
C THR A 738 13.57 -7.96 12.47
N ALA A 739 14.29 -8.73 13.28
CA ALA A 739 15.54 -8.30 13.89
C ALA A 739 16.65 -8.07 12.85
N GLU A 740 16.63 -8.82 11.74
CA GLU A 740 17.56 -8.61 10.62
C GLU A 740 17.29 -7.28 9.88
N ASP A 741 16.03 -6.92 9.63
CA ASP A 741 15.70 -5.64 9.01
C ASP A 741 15.93 -4.46 9.98
N ALA A 742 15.68 -4.64 11.28
CA ALA A 742 16.05 -3.65 12.29
C ALA A 742 17.57 -3.47 12.42
N ALA A 743 18.39 -4.51 12.19
CA ALA A 743 19.84 -4.37 12.13
C ALA A 743 20.33 -3.58 10.89
N ALA A 744 19.55 -3.55 9.80
CA ALA A 744 19.94 -2.97 8.51
C ALA A 744 19.19 -1.68 8.10
N ASN A 745 18.12 -1.30 8.80
CA ASN A 745 17.23 -0.21 8.38
C ASN A 745 16.78 0.71 9.54
N GLN A 746 17.15 1.98 9.46
CA GLN A 746 16.78 3.02 10.42
C GLN A 746 15.26 3.24 10.56
N GLU A 747 14.46 2.95 9.52
CA GLU A 747 13.00 3.04 9.61
C GLU A 747 12.42 1.91 10.47
N ALA A 748 12.94 0.68 10.29
CA ALA A 748 12.58 -0.47 11.12
C ALA A 748 12.96 -0.23 12.58
N GLN A 749 14.16 0.30 12.82
CA GLN A 749 14.61 0.79 14.14
C GLN A 749 13.64 1.82 14.75
N SER A 750 13.23 2.82 13.96
CA SER A 750 12.29 3.87 14.39
C SER A 750 10.86 3.36 14.62
N ARG A 751 10.48 2.19 14.08
CA ARG A 751 9.20 1.52 14.41
C ARG A 751 9.30 0.84 15.78
N VAL A 752 10.37 0.09 16.04
CA VAL A 752 10.61 -0.56 17.35
C VAL A 752 10.68 0.49 18.47
N CYS A 753 11.45 1.58 18.31
CA CYS A 753 11.50 2.66 19.31
C CYS A 753 10.12 3.26 19.60
N ARG A 754 9.38 3.72 18.57
CA ARG A 754 8.05 4.32 18.75
C ARG A 754 7.04 3.36 19.39
N MET A 755 7.15 2.06 19.12
CA MET A 755 6.29 1.06 19.75
C MET A 755 6.62 0.95 21.25
N VAL A 756 7.89 0.76 21.60
CA VAL A 756 8.33 0.68 23.01
C VAL A 756 7.99 1.98 23.77
N GLU A 757 8.19 3.15 23.15
CA GLU A 757 7.83 4.46 23.71
C GLU A 757 6.31 4.65 23.89
N SER A 758 5.47 4.09 23.00
CA SER A 758 4.00 4.20 23.16
C SER A 758 3.45 3.27 24.25
N ILE A 759 4.16 2.16 24.54
CA ILE A 759 3.79 1.21 25.60
C ILE A 759 4.35 1.65 26.97
N CYS A 760 5.56 2.18 27.00
CA CYS A 760 6.29 2.63 28.18
C CYS A 760 6.89 4.02 27.94
N PRO A 761 6.06 5.08 27.92
CA PRO A 761 6.55 6.43 27.75
C PRO A 761 7.45 6.86 28.94
N PRO A 762 8.40 7.78 28.72
CA PRO A 762 9.33 8.23 29.77
C PRO A 762 8.59 8.94 30.92
N GLU A 763 9.15 8.84 32.14
CA GLU A 763 8.48 9.25 33.39
C GLU A 763 8.08 10.74 33.45
N ASP A 764 8.76 11.61 32.67
CA ASP A 764 8.46 13.04 32.57
C ASP A 764 7.24 13.38 31.68
N SER A 765 6.62 12.38 31.04
CA SER A 765 5.48 12.59 30.14
C SER A 765 4.13 12.40 30.83
N THR A 766 3.15 13.25 30.52
CA THR A 766 1.80 13.21 31.09
C THR A 766 0.88 12.17 30.43
N GLY A 767 1.45 11.11 29.84
CA GLY A 767 0.71 10.06 29.13
C GLY A 767 0.30 8.91 30.06
N GLU A 768 -0.97 8.53 30.06
CA GLU A 768 -1.41 7.30 30.74
C GLU A 768 -0.83 6.07 30.04
N ARG A 769 -0.24 5.14 30.81
CA ARG A 769 0.36 3.91 30.27
C ARG A 769 -0.75 2.96 29.79
N PRO A 770 -0.68 2.42 28.56
CA PRO A 770 -1.70 1.50 28.06
C PRO A 770 -1.68 0.18 28.86
N TRP A 771 -2.86 -0.42 29.00
CA TRP A 771 -3.00 -1.79 29.50
C TRP A 771 -2.79 -2.78 28.35
N LEU A 772 -1.84 -3.69 28.52
CA LEU A 772 -1.53 -4.78 27.63
C LEU A 772 -2.26 -6.04 28.08
N HIS A 773 -2.68 -6.85 27.11
CA HIS A 773 -3.09 -8.23 27.31
C HIS A 773 -1.95 -9.11 26.78
N LEU A 774 -1.35 -9.94 27.65
CA LEU A 774 -0.16 -10.73 27.32
C LEU A 774 -0.33 -12.17 27.83
N CYS A 775 0.22 -13.12 27.09
CA CYS A 775 0.36 -14.50 27.52
C CYS A 775 1.79 -14.75 28.00
N LEU A 776 1.94 -15.33 29.19
CA LEU A 776 3.22 -15.57 29.85
C LEU A 776 3.46 -17.06 30.08
N VAL A 777 4.61 -17.57 29.65
CA VAL A 777 5.08 -18.94 29.99
C VAL A 777 6.02 -18.86 31.17
N SER A 778 5.75 -19.61 32.25
CA SER A 778 6.67 -19.78 33.37
C SER A 778 7.63 -20.95 33.13
N TYR A 779 8.90 -20.79 33.45
CA TYR A 779 9.92 -21.84 33.31
C TYR A 779 10.96 -21.76 34.44
N SER A 780 11.48 -22.89 34.88
CA SER A 780 12.55 -22.94 35.89
C SER A 780 13.91 -22.73 35.24
N ARG A 781 14.73 -21.89 35.86
CA ARG A 781 16.16 -21.74 35.56
C ARG A 781 16.95 -21.89 36.87
N GLU A 782 17.99 -22.71 36.86
CA GLU A 782 18.99 -22.69 37.93
C GLU A 782 19.82 -21.40 37.84
N ASP A 783 19.92 -20.67 38.95
CA ASP A 783 20.80 -19.51 39.06
C ASP A 783 22.27 -19.95 39.24
N ASP A 784 23.19 -18.97 39.23
CA ASP A 784 24.62 -19.23 39.36
C ASP A 784 25.02 -19.79 40.76
N PHE A 785 24.06 -19.92 41.68
CA PHE A 785 24.20 -20.51 43.02
C PHE A 785 23.47 -21.87 43.16
N GLY A 786 22.90 -22.40 42.08
CA GLY A 786 22.20 -23.69 42.06
C GLY A 786 20.78 -23.67 42.65
N GLN A 787 20.15 -22.49 42.76
CA GLN A 787 18.75 -22.36 43.18
C GLN A 787 17.82 -22.28 41.96
N ASN A 788 16.73 -23.05 41.98
CA ASN A 788 15.72 -23.00 40.93
C ASN A 788 14.87 -21.71 41.07
N GLN A 789 15.11 -20.76 40.18
CA GLN A 789 14.33 -19.53 40.03
C GLN A 789 13.29 -19.69 38.91
N THR A 790 12.04 -19.34 39.18
CA THR A 790 11.01 -19.23 38.12
C THR A 790 11.24 -17.96 37.32
N CYS A 791 11.51 -18.11 36.03
CA CYS A 791 11.52 -17.04 35.04
C CYS A 791 10.23 -17.07 34.22
N TYR A 792 9.94 -15.96 33.54
CA TYR A 792 8.75 -15.80 32.71
C TYR A 792 9.14 -15.27 31.34
N GLN A 793 8.50 -15.76 30.28
CA GLN A 793 8.67 -15.27 28.92
C GLN A 793 7.33 -14.89 28.31
N ILE A 794 7.28 -13.80 27.53
CA ILE A 794 6.12 -13.47 26.70
C ILE A 794 6.02 -14.49 25.55
N CYS A 795 4.80 -14.96 25.29
CA CYS A 795 4.45 -15.76 24.11
C CYS A 795 3.13 -15.26 23.48
N HIS A 796 2.84 -15.60 22.23
CA HIS A 796 1.52 -15.45 21.57
C HIS A 796 0.85 -14.08 21.83
N SER A 797 1.63 -12.99 21.75
CA SER A 797 1.21 -11.65 22.17
C SER A 797 1.52 -10.61 21.09
N ALA A 798 0.60 -10.44 20.14
CA ALA A 798 0.62 -9.31 19.21
C ALA A 798 -0.09 -8.10 19.83
N ILE A 799 0.54 -6.92 19.78
CA ILE A 799 -0.13 -5.69 20.23
C ILE A 799 -1.10 -5.22 19.13
N ALA A 800 -2.39 -5.39 19.38
CA ALA A 800 -3.43 -4.76 18.58
C ALA A 800 -3.25 -3.23 18.62
N SER A 801 -2.91 -2.64 17.46
CA SER A 801 -2.60 -1.21 17.35
C SER A 801 -3.86 -0.34 17.45
N SER A 802 -4.36 -0.13 18.67
CA SER A 802 -5.50 0.74 18.96
C SER A 802 -5.10 2.22 19.02
N SER A 803 -4.49 2.74 17.95
CA SER A 803 -4.17 4.16 17.80
C SER A 803 -4.12 4.56 16.30
N PRO A 804 -5.06 5.41 15.80
CA PRO A 804 -5.10 5.81 14.39
C PRO A 804 -3.87 6.58 13.89
N ASP A 805 -3.10 7.21 14.80
CA ASP A 805 -2.05 8.18 14.45
C ASP A 805 -0.69 7.58 14.05
N LEU A 806 -0.54 6.25 14.07
CA LEU A 806 0.70 5.58 13.61
C LEU A 806 0.65 5.11 12.14
N GLN A 807 -0.47 5.26 11.43
CA GLN A 807 -0.63 4.96 10.00
C GLN A 807 -0.76 6.22 9.11
N ALA A 808 0.10 7.22 9.33
CA ALA A 808 0.27 8.32 8.38
C ALA A 808 1.29 7.96 7.29
N PRO A 809 0.92 7.90 5.98
CA PRO A 809 1.90 7.76 4.91
C PRO A 809 2.69 9.07 4.76
N PHE A 810 3.95 9.06 5.19
CA PHE A 810 4.87 10.16 4.92
C PHE A 810 5.16 10.23 3.42
N HIS A 811 4.64 11.26 2.76
CA HIS A 811 5.12 11.69 1.46
C HIS A 811 6.55 12.25 1.62
N PRO A 812 7.54 11.78 0.84
CA PRO A 812 8.83 12.47 0.77
C PRO A 812 8.66 13.83 0.08
N PRO A 813 9.41 14.87 0.50
CA PRO A 813 9.52 16.10 -0.27
C PRO A 813 10.46 15.89 -1.46
N PHE A 814 9.91 16.09 -2.67
CA PHE A 814 10.53 16.02 -4.01
C PHE A 814 10.71 14.62 -4.61
#